data_AF-K1ZIM1-F1
#
_entry.id   AF-K1ZIM1-F1
#
_cell.length_a   1.000
_cell.length_b   1.000
_cell.length_c   1.000
_cell.angle_alpha   90.00
_cell.angle_beta   90.00
_cell.angle_gamma   90.00
#
_symmetry.space_group_name_H-M   'P 1'
#
loop_
_entity.id
_entity.type
_entity.pdbx_description
1 polymer ?
#
loop_
_entity_poly.entity_id
_entity_poly.type
_entity_poly.pdbx_seq_one_letter_code
_entity_poly.pdbx_strand_id
1 'polypeptide(L)'
;MKFFSHGILGMNARNLRYIRTKNSADAISLADSKLKTKNFLSTRWIPFAETYATLWSQQELNDFSFGSIKSNSFVIKPNKWSQWKWILIVKKNKETYEIQDEEWTEDEIRLHLIDILHGSFSLHGSSDTVVIEELLSPWIDFVQYCDHGLADIRIIVYNYVPITAMVRMPTVHSGGKANLAQWWIWLGINIANGEIISLFQNKVIHTDVFPTKYEWLKERVIPFWDDILLFSSQVQAYTKLGYLALDWVITKNGPKLLEINARAGLEIQNVNLVPLASRLRKIEGIKILTPEKWVEIAKTLFQTETLPSFIDKKVLYLKQGWFVEEKKIAISIDMTRKESLVSKDVADLMWDWTIYILTDSHVSILLRKYEISSSCGQVILWLDDIKEYLINPNPFVLQNKTEDLQKWTQELRDFDDAVYKVGKKINLSSLLKPDNYSSLLDSFIRNPHGYNPIFVYHFPSNEKIESIRNTLSELTEKSHQFEQQEALLAKLYREKLTEIESKLWLVEAYKNENFEKIEQFNTELFGHTDRGLLKIAREKVFEMKGNEKNDKVVLGKILSLDEVVAHIRRYFETHNIKEIPITIESGNLSRMSVSYGRNVKIHISKNAVIRENEINAILAHEIDTHFRRYLAGSETGLKLFQYGTGYYLSNEEGLAIYRSFLHLPEGYEKNAMYVKYYLLSTVDVLSFSDTVGLLISLYPEKSLESIFSDAVRLKRGITYSWVKGISWITYQKDKIYLDGYTRIKDWIENGGDQKKLFYGKIKIKDIEIINQF
;
A
#
# COMPACT_ATOMS: atom_id res chain seq x y z
N MET A 1 13.58 5.06 14.75
CA MET A 1 12.26 5.65 14.40
C MET A 1 11.15 4.80 15.04
N LYS A 2 10.77 5.13 16.28
CA LYS A 2 9.67 4.49 17.00
C LYS A 2 8.37 5.22 16.61
N PHE A 3 7.53 4.59 15.79
CA PHE A 3 6.13 4.98 15.61
C PHE A 3 5.26 3.90 16.26
N PHE A 4 4.95 4.03 17.54
CA PHE A 4 3.81 3.32 18.13
C PHE A 4 2.89 4.30 18.87
N SER A 5 1.82 4.62 18.14
CA SER A 5 0.46 4.98 18.61
C SER A 5 0.27 6.14 19.58
N HIS A 6 0.27 7.36 19.05
CA HIS A 6 -0.42 8.53 19.61
C HIS A 6 -1.97 8.41 19.55
N GLY A 7 -2.53 7.21 19.67
CA GLY A 7 -3.98 6.98 19.51
C GLY A 7 -4.52 7.16 18.08
N ILE A 8 -3.65 7.30 17.07
CA ILE A 8 -4.07 7.42 15.66
C ILE A 8 -4.57 6.04 15.19
N LEU A 9 -5.75 6.02 14.57
CA LEU A 9 -6.31 4.79 14.04
C LEU A 9 -5.72 4.50 12.66
N GLY A 10 -5.01 3.39 12.52
CA GLY A 10 -4.56 2.87 11.23
C GLY A 10 -5.65 2.05 10.53
N MET A 11 -5.58 1.96 9.19
CA MET A 11 -6.59 1.27 8.37
C MET A 11 -6.77 -0.20 8.75
N ASN A 12 -5.67 -0.89 9.09
CA ASN A 12 -5.71 -2.28 9.55
C ASN A 12 -6.39 -2.42 10.92
N ALA A 13 -6.07 -1.52 11.86
CA ALA A 13 -6.70 -1.53 13.19
C ALA A 13 -8.20 -1.22 13.08
N ARG A 14 -8.60 -0.28 12.23
CA ARG A 14 -10.01 0.00 11.90
C ARG A 14 -10.72 -1.27 11.40
N ASN A 15 -10.14 -1.90 10.38
CA ASN A 15 -10.73 -3.07 9.74
C ASN A 15 -10.86 -4.26 10.70
N LEU A 16 -9.82 -4.56 11.47
CA LEU A 16 -9.78 -5.74 12.32
C LEU A 16 -10.52 -5.55 13.65
N ARG A 17 -10.43 -4.37 14.28
CA ARG A 17 -10.95 -4.16 15.64
C ARG A 17 -12.37 -3.63 15.69
N TYR A 18 -12.82 -2.95 14.64
CA TYR A 18 -14.13 -2.28 14.63
C TYR A 18 -15.02 -2.81 13.51
N ILE A 19 -14.53 -2.86 12.26
CA ILE A 19 -15.37 -3.31 11.13
C ILE A 19 -15.62 -4.82 11.20
N ARG A 20 -14.59 -5.67 11.20
CA ARG A 20 -14.74 -7.14 11.16
C ARG A 20 -15.46 -7.69 12.40
N THR A 21 -15.25 -7.08 13.56
CA THR A 21 -15.80 -7.54 14.85
C THR A 21 -17.20 -7.00 15.14
N LYS A 22 -17.57 -5.83 14.60
CA LYS A 22 -18.82 -5.14 14.96
C LYS A 22 -19.79 -4.95 13.79
N ASN A 23 -19.38 -5.17 12.54
CA ASN A 23 -20.28 -5.15 11.39
C ASN A 23 -20.49 -6.58 10.88
N SER A 24 -21.73 -7.08 10.94
CA SER A 24 -22.07 -8.37 10.33
C SER A 24 -22.03 -8.30 8.80
N ALA A 25 -21.89 -9.45 8.15
CA ALA A 25 -21.90 -9.54 6.68
C ALA A 25 -23.21 -8.98 6.09
N ASP A 26 -24.35 -9.23 6.72
CA ASP A 26 -25.66 -8.72 6.29
C ASP A 26 -25.75 -7.21 6.40
N ALA A 27 -25.24 -6.63 7.50
CA ALA A 27 -25.23 -5.17 7.69
C ALA A 27 -24.30 -4.48 6.68
N ILE A 28 -23.17 -5.11 6.34
CA ILE A 28 -22.27 -4.63 5.29
C ILE A 28 -22.97 -4.73 3.91
N SER A 29 -23.66 -5.85 3.63
CA SER A 29 -24.40 -6.04 2.38
C SER A 29 -25.53 -5.02 2.21
N LEU A 30 -26.21 -4.64 3.31
CA LEU A 30 -27.18 -3.55 3.32
C LEU A 30 -26.53 -2.23 2.89
N ALA A 31 -25.38 -1.87 3.51
CA ALA A 31 -24.65 -0.64 3.21
C ALA A 31 -24.04 -0.59 1.80
N ASP A 32 -23.63 -1.74 1.25
CA ASP A 32 -23.04 -1.82 -0.10
C ASP A 32 -24.07 -1.56 -1.23
N SER A 33 -25.38 -1.48 -0.92
CA SER A 33 -26.44 -1.10 -1.87
C SER A 33 -27.18 0.17 -1.43
N LYS A 34 -27.13 1.19 -2.30
CA LYS A 34 -27.81 2.47 -2.06
C LYS A 34 -29.32 2.31 -1.97
N LEU A 35 -29.93 1.53 -2.89
CA LEU A 35 -31.36 1.29 -2.89
C LEU A 35 -31.84 0.53 -1.64
N LYS A 36 -31.14 -0.53 -1.24
CA LYS A 36 -31.51 -1.30 -0.03
C LYS A 36 -31.43 -0.42 1.21
N THR A 37 -30.34 0.34 1.35
CA THR A 37 -30.15 1.28 2.46
C THR A 37 -31.25 2.34 2.49
N LYS A 38 -31.53 2.96 1.35
CA LYS A 38 -32.55 4.01 1.23
C LYS A 38 -33.93 3.50 1.57
N ASN A 39 -34.38 2.40 0.97
CA ASN A 39 -35.70 1.81 1.25
C ASN A 39 -35.85 1.37 2.72
N PHE A 40 -34.77 0.84 3.30
CA PHE A 40 -34.77 0.42 4.69
C PHE A 40 -34.87 1.59 5.67
N LEU A 41 -34.22 2.72 5.38
CA LEU A 41 -34.15 3.86 6.30
C LEU A 41 -35.23 4.92 6.06
N SER A 42 -35.72 5.08 4.83
CA SER A 42 -36.82 6.00 4.52
C SER A 42 -38.11 5.61 5.24
N THR A 43 -38.39 4.31 5.35
CA THR A 43 -39.51 3.76 6.14
C THR A 43 -39.38 4.02 7.65
N ARG A 44 -38.23 4.52 8.10
CA ARG A 44 -37.91 4.88 9.49
C ARG A 44 -37.66 6.38 9.64
N TRP A 45 -38.21 7.18 8.73
CA TRP A 45 -38.19 8.65 8.75
C TRP A 45 -36.80 9.28 8.60
N ILE A 46 -35.80 8.53 8.12
CA ILE A 46 -34.51 9.12 7.73
C ILE A 46 -34.67 9.82 6.38
N PRO A 47 -34.37 11.13 6.26
CA PRO A 47 -34.55 11.85 5.02
C PRO A 47 -33.53 11.46 3.94
N PHE A 48 -34.01 11.24 2.71
CA PHE A 48 -33.19 11.03 1.50
C PHE A 48 -33.69 11.92 0.37
N ALA A 49 -32.94 11.97 -0.75
CA ALA A 49 -33.48 12.46 -2.02
C ALA A 49 -34.73 11.66 -2.43
N GLU A 50 -35.68 12.26 -3.13
CA GLU A 50 -36.80 11.51 -3.71
C GLU A 50 -36.31 10.60 -4.86
N THR A 51 -36.80 9.36 -4.96
CA THR A 51 -36.55 8.48 -6.12
C THR A 51 -37.67 8.66 -7.13
N TYR A 52 -37.35 9.07 -8.34
CA TYR A 52 -38.33 9.17 -9.43
C TYR A 52 -38.52 7.82 -10.13
N ALA A 53 -37.42 7.09 -10.39
CA ALA A 53 -37.48 5.78 -11.02
C ALA A 53 -36.29 4.89 -10.64
N THR A 54 -36.47 3.59 -10.78
CA THR A 54 -35.42 2.58 -10.67
C THR A 54 -35.59 1.58 -11.81
N LEU A 55 -34.52 1.38 -12.59
CA LEU A 55 -34.54 0.51 -13.77
C LEU A 55 -33.58 -0.65 -13.57
N TRP A 56 -34.10 -1.87 -13.61
CA TRP A 56 -33.40 -3.12 -13.34
C TRP A 56 -32.96 -3.85 -14.61
N SER A 57 -33.55 -3.50 -15.76
CA SER A 57 -33.28 -4.17 -17.03
C SER A 57 -33.36 -3.21 -18.21
N GLN A 58 -32.77 -3.62 -19.34
CA GLN A 58 -32.87 -2.87 -20.59
C GLN A 58 -34.32 -2.82 -21.11
N GLN A 59 -35.14 -3.84 -20.80
CA GLN A 59 -36.56 -3.82 -21.13
C GLN A 59 -37.29 -2.71 -20.36
N GLU A 60 -37.08 -2.60 -19.05
CA GLU A 60 -37.64 -1.51 -18.25
C GLU A 60 -37.15 -0.13 -18.72
N LEU A 61 -35.89 -0.03 -19.16
CA LEU A 61 -35.38 1.19 -19.77
C LEU A 61 -36.13 1.52 -21.07
N ASN A 62 -36.35 0.56 -21.96
CA ASN A 62 -37.08 0.78 -23.22
C ASN A 62 -38.52 1.26 -22.98
N ASP A 63 -39.17 0.72 -21.94
CA ASP A 63 -40.55 1.09 -21.57
C ASP A 63 -40.62 2.38 -20.74
N PHE A 64 -39.49 2.85 -20.19
CA PHE A 64 -39.43 4.05 -19.37
C PHE A 64 -39.51 5.32 -20.22
N SER A 65 -40.41 6.25 -19.84
CA SER A 65 -40.50 7.57 -20.47
C SER A 65 -39.91 8.65 -19.55
N PHE A 66 -38.87 9.36 -20.02
CA PHE A 66 -38.30 10.51 -19.30
C PHE A 66 -39.32 11.65 -19.13
N GLY A 67 -40.35 11.71 -19.97
CA GLY A 67 -41.48 12.64 -19.83
C GLY A 67 -42.29 12.45 -18.56
N SER A 68 -42.23 11.27 -17.93
CA SER A 68 -42.91 10.99 -16.65
C SER A 68 -42.30 11.73 -15.45
N ILE A 69 -41.05 12.18 -15.56
CA ILE A 69 -40.37 12.95 -14.51
C ILE A 69 -40.88 14.40 -14.55
N LYS A 70 -41.60 14.80 -13.50
CA LYS A 70 -42.18 16.16 -13.39
C LYS A 70 -41.13 17.26 -13.15
N SER A 71 -39.99 16.91 -12.57
CA SER A 71 -38.92 17.87 -12.28
C SER A 71 -38.15 18.22 -13.56
N ASN A 72 -37.83 19.50 -13.73
CA ASN A 72 -36.96 19.96 -14.83
C ASN A 72 -35.48 19.61 -14.60
N SER A 73 -35.12 19.10 -13.43
CA SER A 73 -33.76 18.61 -13.15
C SER A 73 -33.77 17.40 -12.23
N PHE A 74 -32.86 16.46 -12.50
CA PHE A 74 -32.76 15.20 -11.77
C PHE A 74 -31.35 14.63 -11.89
N VAL A 75 -31.08 13.58 -11.12
CA VAL A 75 -29.80 12.90 -11.07
C VAL A 75 -29.97 11.44 -11.51
N ILE A 76 -29.12 10.98 -12.41
CA ILE A 76 -29.01 9.57 -12.79
C ILE A 76 -27.73 9.00 -12.16
N LYS A 77 -27.81 7.83 -11.52
CA LYS A 77 -26.64 7.15 -10.94
C LYS A 77 -26.80 5.63 -10.89
N PRO A 78 -25.70 4.86 -10.85
CA PRO A 78 -25.73 3.43 -10.57
C PRO A 78 -26.07 3.14 -9.10
N ASN A 79 -26.73 2.00 -8.85
CA ASN A 79 -27.04 1.51 -7.51
C ASN A 79 -25.76 1.09 -6.76
N LYS A 80 -24.84 0.34 -7.38
CA LYS A 80 -23.59 -0.07 -6.73
C LYS A 80 -22.59 1.09 -6.56
N TRP A 81 -21.61 0.89 -5.68
CA TRP A 81 -20.59 1.89 -5.37
C TRP A 81 -19.66 2.16 -6.56
N SER A 82 -19.61 3.40 -7.03
CA SER A 82 -18.86 3.78 -8.26
C SER A 82 -17.91 4.97 -8.07
N GLN A 83 -17.57 5.33 -6.82
CA GLN A 83 -16.69 6.47 -6.49
C GLN A 83 -17.10 7.79 -7.19
N TRP A 84 -18.41 8.03 -7.35
CA TRP A 84 -18.94 9.26 -7.97
C TRP A 84 -18.52 9.47 -9.44
N LYS A 85 -17.89 8.48 -10.08
CA LYS A 85 -17.35 8.61 -11.44
C LYS A 85 -18.44 8.69 -12.52
N TRP A 86 -19.70 8.38 -12.20
CA TRP A 86 -20.76 8.17 -13.19
C TRP A 86 -22.14 8.67 -12.73
N ILE A 87 -22.16 9.83 -12.07
CA ILE A 87 -23.40 10.54 -11.72
C ILE A 87 -23.67 11.56 -12.82
N LEU A 88 -24.81 11.47 -13.49
CA LEU A 88 -25.26 12.47 -14.46
C LEU A 88 -26.24 13.41 -13.78
N ILE A 89 -25.94 14.71 -13.83
CA ILE A 89 -26.89 15.76 -13.49
C ILE A 89 -27.58 16.12 -14.81
N VAL A 90 -28.90 15.94 -14.85
CA VAL A 90 -29.70 16.15 -16.05
C VAL A 90 -30.61 17.35 -15.83
N LYS A 91 -30.58 18.32 -16.74
CA LYS A 91 -31.56 19.40 -16.83
C LYS A 91 -32.36 19.24 -18.12
N LYS A 92 -33.68 19.27 -18.03
CA LYS A 92 -34.59 19.11 -19.15
C LYS A 92 -34.76 20.45 -19.87
N ASN A 93 -34.40 20.47 -21.16
CA ASN A 93 -34.78 21.50 -22.11
C ASN A 93 -35.95 20.98 -22.96
N LYS A 94 -36.52 21.82 -23.83
CA LYS A 94 -37.78 21.50 -24.56
C LYS A 94 -37.76 20.12 -25.22
N GLU A 95 -36.74 19.84 -26.03
CA GLU A 95 -36.56 18.59 -26.79
C GLU A 95 -35.22 17.89 -26.51
N THR A 96 -34.34 18.52 -25.73
CA THR A 96 -32.98 18.04 -25.40
C THR A 96 -32.75 18.02 -23.89
N TYR A 97 -31.63 17.42 -23.47
CA TYR A 97 -31.22 17.36 -22.07
C TYR A 97 -29.81 17.94 -21.92
N GLU A 98 -29.65 18.92 -21.04
CA GLU A 98 -28.33 19.45 -20.70
C GLU A 98 -27.69 18.56 -19.62
N ILE A 99 -26.53 17.98 -19.94
CA ILE A 99 -25.75 17.10 -19.07
C ILE A 99 -24.30 17.59 -19.10
N GLN A 100 -23.77 18.00 -17.94
CA GLN A 100 -22.38 18.44 -17.80
C GLN A 100 -21.97 19.52 -18.84
N ASP A 101 -22.84 20.51 -19.05
CA ASP A 101 -22.67 21.61 -20.01
C ASP A 101 -22.68 21.21 -21.50
N GLU A 102 -23.11 19.98 -21.81
CA GLU A 102 -23.34 19.50 -23.18
C GLU A 102 -24.84 19.18 -23.40
N GLU A 103 -25.33 19.34 -24.64
CA GLU A 103 -26.68 18.92 -25.01
C GLU A 103 -26.69 17.47 -25.48
N TRP A 104 -27.51 16.65 -24.83
CA TRP A 104 -27.72 15.24 -25.12
C TRP A 104 -29.15 15.01 -25.57
N THR A 105 -29.32 14.10 -26.52
CA THR A 105 -30.59 13.51 -26.93
C THR A 105 -31.03 12.43 -25.94
N GLU A 106 -32.32 12.05 -25.98
CA GLU A 106 -32.81 10.94 -25.16
C GLU A 106 -32.09 9.61 -25.48
N ASP A 107 -31.77 9.38 -26.76
CA ASP A 107 -31.06 8.18 -27.22
C ASP A 107 -29.63 8.09 -26.64
N GLU A 108 -28.92 9.22 -26.57
CA GLU A 108 -27.59 9.28 -25.94
C GLU A 108 -27.65 8.96 -24.44
N ILE A 109 -28.67 9.46 -23.74
CA ILE A 109 -28.91 9.10 -22.34
C ILE A 109 -29.21 7.61 -22.22
N ARG A 110 -30.08 7.07 -23.08
CA ARG A 110 -30.43 5.63 -23.07
C ARG A 110 -29.23 4.74 -23.31
N LEU A 111 -28.35 5.09 -24.25
CA LEU A 111 -27.09 4.38 -24.48
C LEU A 111 -26.22 4.35 -23.22
N HIS A 112 -26.07 5.49 -22.54
CA HIS A 112 -25.32 5.55 -21.28
C HIS A 112 -25.96 4.71 -20.17
N LEU A 113 -27.29 4.65 -20.11
CA LEU A 113 -28.02 3.81 -19.15
C LEU A 113 -27.83 2.31 -19.44
N ILE A 114 -27.73 1.91 -20.71
CA ILE A 114 -27.42 0.52 -21.11
C ILE A 114 -26.03 0.12 -20.57
N ASP A 115 -25.04 1.00 -20.67
CA ASP A 115 -23.70 0.73 -20.14
C ASP A 115 -23.71 0.54 -18.60
N ILE A 116 -24.55 1.30 -17.89
CA ILE A 116 -24.77 1.09 -16.44
C ILE A 116 -25.39 -0.29 -16.19
N LEU A 117 -26.45 -0.65 -16.93
CA LEU A 117 -27.18 -1.92 -16.76
C LEU A 117 -26.30 -3.14 -17.08
N HIS A 118 -25.44 -3.06 -18.11
CA HIS A 118 -24.49 -4.11 -18.49
C HIS A 118 -23.31 -4.26 -17.51
N GLY A 119 -23.20 -3.39 -16.51
CA GLY A 119 -22.17 -3.50 -15.49
C GLY A 119 -20.78 -3.12 -15.99
N SER A 120 -20.68 -2.42 -17.13
CA SER A 120 -19.45 -1.82 -17.69
C SER A 120 -18.71 -0.95 -16.67
N PHE A 121 -19.42 -0.50 -15.63
CA PHE A 121 -18.90 0.35 -14.56
C PHE A 121 -18.96 -0.28 -13.16
N SER A 122 -19.33 -1.57 -13.07
CA SER A 122 -19.24 -2.32 -11.81
C SER A 122 -17.82 -2.87 -11.63
N LEU A 123 -17.30 -2.86 -10.41
CA LEU A 123 -15.93 -3.34 -10.11
C LEU A 123 -15.66 -4.79 -10.55
N HIS A 124 -16.69 -5.58 -10.88
CA HIS A 124 -16.63 -7.03 -11.16
C HIS A 124 -17.37 -7.42 -12.46
N GLY A 125 -17.76 -6.48 -13.32
CA GLY A 125 -18.46 -6.77 -14.59
C GLY A 125 -19.83 -7.43 -14.45
N SER A 126 -20.51 -7.23 -13.32
CA SER A 126 -21.85 -7.76 -13.04
C SER A 126 -22.93 -6.69 -13.30
N SER A 127 -24.07 -7.08 -13.86
CA SER A 127 -25.19 -6.17 -14.13
C SER A 127 -25.53 -5.27 -12.92
N ASP A 128 -25.82 -3.99 -13.18
CA ASP A 128 -26.17 -2.99 -12.16
C ASP A 128 -27.58 -2.44 -12.42
N THR A 129 -28.06 -1.60 -11.51
CA THR A 129 -29.39 -0.97 -11.56
C THR A 129 -29.22 0.54 -11.71
N VAL A 130 -30.02 1.15 -12.58
CA VAL A 130 -30.07 2.60 -12.75
C VAL A 130 -31.03 3.19 -11.72
N VAL A 131 -30.61 4.26 -11.04
CA VAL A 131 -31.43 5.00 -10.08
C VAL A 131 -31.55 6.45 -10.55
N ILE A 132 -32.79 6.93 -10.67
CA ILE A 132 -33.12 8.30 -11.06
C ILE A 132 -33.73 9.01 -9.85
N GLU A 133 -33.12 10.10 -9.41
CA GLU A 133 -33.46 10.79 -8.16
C GLU A 133 -33.55 12.32 -8.29
N GLU A 134 -34.15 12.95 -7.29
CA GLU A 134 -34.16 14.40 -7.08
C GLU A 134 -32.73 15.00 -7.11
N LEU A 135 -32.56 16.10 -7.85
CA LEU A 135 -31.36 16.93 -7.75
C LEU A 135 -31.43 17.77 -6.47
N LEU A 136 -30.58 17.47 -5.51
CA LEU A 136 -30.55 18.18 -4.23
C LEU A 136 -29.97 19.58 -4.38
N SER A 137 -30.69 20.58 -3.89
CA SER A 137 -30.21 21.97 -3.80
C SER A 137 -29.78 22.29 -2.37
N PRO A 138 -28.57 22.85 -2.17
CA PRO A 138 -28.10 23.22 -0.85
C PRO A 138 -28.95 24.35 -0.24
N TRP A 139 -29.06 24.37 1.08
CA TRP A 139 -29.70 25.47 1.82
C TRP A 139 -28.89 26.77 1.72
N ILE A 140 -29.53 27.94 1.91
CA ILE A 140 -28.87 29.24 1.80
C ILE A 140 -27.65 29.39 2.71
N ASP A 141 -27.70 28.87 3.94
CA ASP A 141 -26.58 28.92 4.88
C ASP A 141 -25.51 27.82 4.62
N PHE A 142 -25.78 26.93 3.66
CA PHE A 142 -24.87 25.84 3.26
C PHE A 142 -24.33 25.99 1.83
N VAL A 143 -24.92 26.86 1.00
CA VAL A 143 -24.51 27.07 -0.40
C VAL A 143 -23.07 27.55 -0.53
N GLN A 144 -22.60 28.29 0.47
CA GLN A 144 -21.23 28.81 0.57
C GLN A 144 -20.14 27.72 0.65
N TYR A 145 -20.50 26.47 0.95
CA TYR A 145 -19.58 25.34 0.92
C TYR A 145 -19.55 24.65 -0.46
N CYS A 146 -20.47 25.01 -1.35
CA CYS A 146 -20.80 24.30 -2.59
C CYS A 146 -20.35 25.02 -3.87
N ASP A 147 -19.38 25.92 -3.79
CA ASP A 147 -18.93 26.80 -4.91
C ASP A 147 -18.64 26.06 -6.22
N HIS A 148 -18.22 24.80 -6.15
CA HIS A 148 -17.82 24.01 -7.31
C HIS A 148 -18.54 22.66 -7.41
N GLY A 149 -19.54 22.40 -6.58
CA GLY A 149 -20.24 21.12 -6.50
C GLY A 149 -20.92 20.94 -5.14
N LEU A 150 -21.75 19.91 -4.98
CA LEU A 150 -22.46 19.68 -3.72
C LEU A 150 -21.49 19.23 -2.62
N ALA A 151 -21.32 20.05 -1.58
CA ALA A 151 -20.57 19.68 -0.39
C ALA A 151 -21.35 18.69 0.48
N ASP A 152 -20.60 17.89 1.26
CA ASP A 152 -21.18 16.94 2.18
C ASP A 152 -20.49 16.97 3.56
N ILE A 153 -21.25 16.56 4.58
CA ILE A 153 -20.82 16.47 5.96
C ILE A 153 -20.63 14.99 6.28
N ARG A 154 -19.37 14.57 6.40
CA ARG A 154 -19.01 13.20 6.76
C ARG A 154 -18.92 13.06 8.27
N ILE A 155 -19.64 12.09 8.83
CA ILE A 155 -19.65 11.78 10.27
C ILE A 155 -19.26 10.31 10.47
N ILE A 156 -18.30 10.05 11.36
CA ILE A 156 -18.01 8.68 11.82
C ILE A 156 -18.83 8.41 13.08
N VAL A 157 -19.53 7.28 13.09
CA VAL A 157 -20.34 6.82 14.23
C VAL A 157 -19.82 5.45 14.71
N TYR A 158 -19.61 5.32 16.02
CA TYR A 158 -19.18 4.06 16.65
C TYR A 158 -19.98 3.84 17.93
N ASN A 159 -20.45 2.61 18.14
CA ASN A 159 -21.25 2.25 19.32
C ASN A 159 -22.40 3.23 19.59
N TYR A 160 -23.10 3.63 18.51
CA TYR A 160 -24.21 4.59 18.47
C TYR A 160 -23.86 6.05 18.72
N VAL A 161 -22.59 6.37 18.98
CA VAL A 161 -22.10 7.70 19.32
C VAL A 161 -21.40 8.34 18.10
N PRO A 162 -21.77 9.56 17.68
CA PRO A 162 -21.01 10.34 16.71
C PRO A 162 -19.63 10.73 17.26
N ILE A 163 -18.57 10.40 16.54
CA ILE A 163 -17.19 10.46 17.06
C ILE A 163 -16.42 11.65 16.52
N THR A 164 -16.56 11.93 15.24
CA THR A 164 -15.84 12.99 14.55
C THR A 164 -16.56 13.31 13.25
N ALA A 165 -16.44 14.55 12.80
CA ALA A 165 -17.13 15.07 11.64
C ALA A 165 -16.24 16.01 10.82
N MET A 166 -16.49 16.11 9.52
CA MET A 166 -15.86 17.10 8.66
C MET A 166 -16.78 17.51 7.51
N VAL A 167 -16.64 18.74 7.03
CA VAL A 167 -17.19 19.16 5.73
C VAL A 167 -16.18 18.80 4.64
N ARG A 168 -16.64 18.17 3.56
CA ARG A 168 -15.88 17.99 2.32
C ARG A 168 -16.34 19.01 1.29
N MET A 169 -15.49 19.99 0.98
CA MET A 169 -15.79 21.03 -0.02
C MET A 169 -15.19 20.65 -1.39
N PRO A 170 -16.01 20.57 -2.46
CA PRO A 170 -15.53 20.41 -3.82
C PRO A 170 -14.74 21.64 -4.30
N THR A 171 -13.73 21.42 -5.16
CA THR A 171 -12.92 22.49 -5.79
C THR A 171 -12.90 22.36 -7.31
N VAL A 172 -12.55 23.42 -8.05
CA VAL A 172 -12.40 23.39 -9.52
C VAL A 172 -11.53 22.23 -10.00
N HIS A 173 -10.39 22.01 -9.33
CA HIS A 173 -9.42 20.96 -9.66
C HIS A 173 -9.93 19.54 -9.37
N SER A 174 -11.04 19.41 -8.62
CA SER A 174 -11.68 18.13 -8.30
C SER A 174 -12.79 17.72 -9.30
N GLY A 175 -13.03 18.53 -10.34
CA GLY A 175 -14.14 18.31 -11.28
C GLY A 175 -15.52 18.38 -10.61
N GLY A 176 -15.63 19.12 -9.51
CA GLY A 176 -16.86 19.33 -8.75
C GLY A 176 -17.42 18.14 -7.97
N LYS A 177 -16.61 17.11 -7.69
CA LYS A 177 -17.02 15.90 -6.94
C LYS A 177 -16.47 15.92 -5.51
N ALA A 178 -16.65 14.84 -4.72
CA ALA A 178 -16.29 14.73 -3.29
C ALA A 178 -15.25 13.64 -2.89
N ASN A 179 -14.33 13.18 -3.77
CA ASN A 179 -13.39 12.07 -3.52
C ASN A 179 -11.87 12.36 -3.67
N LEU A 180 -11.15 12.32 -2.54
CA LEU A 180 -9.79 11.80 -2.25
C LEU A 180 -8.58 11.92 -3.21
N ALA A 181 -8.64 12.57 -4.37
CA ALA A 181 -7.47 12.81 -5.23
C ALA A 181 -7.14 14.31 -5.26
N GLN A 182 -6.00 14.71 -4.66
CA GLN A 182 -5.31 16.03 -4.67
C GLN A 182 -6.16 17.32 -4.86
N TRP A 183 -5.91 18.37 -4.06
CA TRP A 183 -6.50 19.73 -4.16
C TRP A 183 -7.88 19.96 -3.49
N TRP A 184 -8.21 19.21 -2.43
CA TRP A 184 -9.44 19.33 -1.62
C TRP A 184 -9.32 20.36 -0.50
N ILE A 185 -10.45 20.90 -0.06
CA ILE A 185 -10.59 21.63 1.21
C ILE A 185 -11.50 20.82 2.12
N TRP A 186 -10.99 20.44 3.29
CA TRP A 186 -11.75 19.75 4.32
C TRP A 186 -11.78 20.58 5.60
N LEU A 187 -12.95 20.74 6.19
CA LEU A 187 -13.14 21.52 7.40
C LEU A 187 -13.44 20.59 8.57
N GLY A 188 -12.62 20.63 9.63
CA GLY A 188 -12.87 19.87 10.84
C GLY A 188 -14.01 20.49 11.63
N ILE A 189 -14.89 19.67 12.20
CA ILE A 189 -16.07 20.11 12.94
C ILE A 189 -15.97 19.63 14.39
N ASN A 190 -16.19 20.55 15.32
CA ASN A 190 -16.39 20.23 16.73
C ASN A 190 -17.74 19.54 16.94
N ILE A 191 -17.71 18.31 17.47
CA ILE A 191 -18.91 17.51 17.70
C ILE A 191 -19.86 18.18 18.71
N ALA A 192 -19.33 18.90 19.70
CA ALA A 192 -20.14 19.47 20.78
C ALA A 192 -21.12 20.54 20.29
N ASN A 193 -20.68 21.41 19.39
CA ASN A 193 -21.39 22.62 19.01
C ASN A 193 -21.52 22.85 17.49
N GLY A 194 -20.94 21.98 16.64
CA GLY A 194 -21.00 22.08 15.19
C GLY A 194 -20.08 23.14 14.59
N GLU A 195 -19.15 23.68 15.37
CA GLU A 195 -18.25 24.75 14.97
C GLU A 195 -17.06 24.24 14.14
N ILE A 196 -16.65 25.02 13.14
CA ILE A 196 -15.46 24.72 12.33
C ILE A 196 -14.19 25.07 13.10
N ILE A 197 -13.34 24.05 13.34
CA ILE A 197 -12.14 24.15 14.17
C ILE A 197 -10.81 24.06 13.40
N SER A 198 -10.85 23.60 12.15
CA SER A 198 -9.66 23.45 11.33
C SER A 198 -9.98 23.44 9.84
N LEU A 199 -8.99 23.78 9.03
CA LEU A 199 -9.04 23.71 7.58
C LEU A 199 -7.83 22.93 7.07
N PHE A 200 -8.08 21.92 6.26
CA PHE A 200 -7.05 21.12 5.60
C PHE A 200 -7.09 21.37 4.08
N GLN A 201 -5.97 21.83 3.53
CA GLN A 201 -5.80 22.08 2.09
C GLN A 201 -4.36 21.77 1.67
N ASN A 202 -4.17 21.11 0.53
CA ASN A 202 -2.83 20.85 -0.06
C ASN A 202 -1.82 20.17 0.90
N LYS A 203 -2.29 19.25 1.75
CA LYS A 203 -1.50 18.58 2.81
C LYS A 203 -1.03 19.49 3.95
N VAL A 204 -1.53 20.71 4.02
CA VAL A 204 -1.32 21.65 5.11
C VAL A 204 -2.61 21.75 5.93
N ILE A 205 -2.46 21.84 7.25
CA ILE A 205 -3.57 22.07 8.17
C ILE A 205 -3.43 23.44 8.83
N HIS A 206 -4.56 24.13 8.93
CA HIS A 206 -4.71 25.44 9.52
C HIS A 206 -5.67 25.33 10.70
N THR A 207 -5.24 25.73 11.89
CA THR A 207 -6.06 25.79 13.11
C THR A 207 -6.25 27.22 13.58
N ASP A 208 -5.16 27.98 13.64
CA ASP A 208 -5.19 29.33 14.21
C ASP A 208 -5.54 30.39 13.16
N VAL A 209 -4.90 30.31 11.99
CA VAL A 209 -5.09 31.25 10.89
C VAL A 209 -5.41 30.49 9.62
N PHE A 210 -6.63 30.66 9.13
CA PHE A 210 -7.08 30.10 7.86
C PHE A 210 -6.54 30.96 6.71
N PRO A 211 -6.36 30.38 5.50
CA PRO A 211 -5.99 31.18 4.32
C PRO A 211 -6.98 32.32 4.10
N THR A 212 -6.51 33.50 3.68
CA THR A 212 -7.33 34.73 3.56
C THR A 212 -8.65 34.53 2.81
N LYS A 213 -8.66 33.70 1.76
CA LYS A 213 -9.88 33.37 0.99
C LYS A 213 -10.97 32.67 1.83
N TYR A 214 -10.57 31.95 2.88
CA TYR A 214 -11.40 31.07 3.70
C TYR A 214 -11.44 31.49 5.17
N GLU A 215 -10.87 32.65 5.53
CA GLU A 215 -10.78 33.13 6.91
C GLU A 215 -12.16 33.25 7.57
N TRP A 216 -13.16 33.65 6.79
CA TRP A 216 -14.55 33.80 7.22
C TRP A 216 -15.24 32.48 7.65
N LEU A 217 -14.65 31.32 7.34
CA LEU A 217 -15.16 30.00 7.74
C LEU A 217 -14.81 29.62 9.18
N LYS A 218 -13.81 30.27 9.77
CA LYS A 218 -13.38 29.97 11.14
C LYS A 218 -14.53 30.25 12.11
N GLU A 219 -14.75 29.35 13.07
CA GLU A 219 -15.77 29.49 14.13
C GLU A 219 -17.23 29.54 13.62
N ARG A 220 -17.47 29.28 12.32
CA ARG A 220 -18.82 29.13 11.77
C ARG A 220 -19.43 27.81 12.23
N VAL A 221 -20.72 27.85 12.56
CA VAL A 221 -21.49 26.69 13.00
C VAL A 221 -22.28 26.08 11.84
N ILE A 222 -22.20 24.76 11.70
CA ILE A 222 -22.95 24.01 10.70
C ILE A 222 -24.44 23.98 11.09
N PRO A 223 -25.38 24.32 10.17
CA PRO A 223 -26.80 24.32 10.48
C PRO A 223 -27.35 22.90 10.69
N PHE A 224 -28.48 22.77 11.40
CA PHE A 224 -29.13 21.48 11.71
C PHE A 224 -28.23 20.46 12.42
N TRP A 225 -27.20 20.93 13.14
CA TRP A 225 -26.17 20.06 13.71
C TRP A 225 -26.73 18.96 14.60
N ASP A 226 -27.67 19.32 15.48
CA ASP A 226 -28.26 18.39 16.45
C ASP A 226 -29.10 17.31 15.78
N ASP A 227 -29.87 17.69 14.75
CA ASP A 227 -30.65 16.75 13.94
C ASP A 227 -29.72 15.77 13.20
N ILE A 228 -28.62 16.28 12.64
CA ILE A 228 -27.63 15.46 11.93
C ILE A 228 -26.99 14.43 12.88
N LEU A 229 -26.62 14.83 14.10
CA LEU A 229 -26.06 13.91 15.12
C LEU A 229 -27.09 12.87 15.56
N LEU A 230 -28.35 13.29 15.76
CA LEU A 230 -29.45 12.42 16.16
C LEU A 230 -29.74 11.39 15.08
N PHE A 231 -29.96 11.83 13.84
CA PHE A 231 -30.19 10.93 12.71
C PHE A 231 -29.00 9.99 12.49
N SER A 232 -27.76 10.47 12.66
CA SER A 232 -26.57 9.62 12.54
C SER A 232 -26.56 8.47 13.54
N SER A 233 -26.94 8.74 14.79
CA SER A 233 -27.05 7.75 15.86
C SER A 233 -28.18 6.75 15.59
N GLN A 234 -29.34 7.25 15.12
CA GLN A 234 -30.49 6.41 14.75
C GLN A 234 -30.17 5.50 13.55
N VAL A 235 -29.52 6.01 12.52
CA VAL A 235 -29.10 5.22 11.35
C VAL A 235 -28.20 4.06 11.77
N GLN A 236 -27.26 4.30 12.69
CA GLN A 236 -26.45 3.22 13.25
C GLN A 236 -27.29 2.17 14.00
N ALA A 237 -28.25 2.63 14.81
CA ALA A 237 -29.16 1.76 15.56
C ALA A 237 -30.01 0.87 14.62
N TYR A 238 -30.55 1.44 13.55
CA TYR A 238 -31.39 0.71 12.59
C TYR A 238 -30.58 -0.29 11.75
N THR A 239 -29.42 0.13 11.25
CA THR A 239 -28.58 -0.71 10.37
C THR A 239 -27.79 -1.78 11.12
N LYS A 240 -27.63 -1.62 12.45
CA LYS A 240 -26.81 -2.49 13.32
C LYS A 240 -25.33 -2.56 12.91
N LEU A 241 -24.84 -1.60 12.12
CA LEU A 241 -23.42 -1.45 11.82
C LEU A 241 -22.72 -0.93 13.07
N GLY A 242 -21.82 -1.70 13.69
CA GLY A 242 -21.08 -1.21 14.85
C GLY A 242 -20.08 -0.09 14.58
N TYR A 243 -19.62 0.09 13.34
CA TYR A 243 -18.78 1.21 12.88
C TYR A 243 -19.14 1.61 11.44
N LEU A 244 -19.42 2.89 11.19
CA LEU A 244 -19.75 3.40 9.86
C LEU A 244 -19.38 4.89 9.71
N ALA A 245 -19.34 5.35 8.46
CA ALA A 245 -19.47 6.77 8.14
C ALA A 245 -20.80 7.05 7.43
N LEU A 246 -21.31 8.24 7.66
CA LEU A 246 -22.51 8.78 7.06
C LEU A 246 -22.17 10.11 6.41
N ASP A 247 -22.64 10.29 5.19
CA ASP A 247 -22.42 11.52 4.44
C ASP A 247 -23.74 12.25 4.25
N TRP A 248 -23.84 13.41 4.86
CA TRP A 248 -25.04 14.23 4.92
C TRP A 248 -24.91 15.45 4.01
N VAL A 249 -26.04 15.95 3.52
CA VAL A 249 -26.11 17.25 2.88
C VAL A 249 -27.26 18.05 3.47
N ILE A 250 -27.09 19.36 3.59
CA ILE A 250 -28.11 20.25 4.11
C ILE A 250 -28.85 20.87 2.92
N THR A 251 -30.14 20.58 2.84
CA THR A 251 -31.03 21.09 1.80
C THR A 251 -32.06 22.04 2.38
N LYS A 252 -32.84 22.70 1.52
CA LYS A 252 -33.98 23.52 1.95
C LYS A 252 -35.04 22.79 2.78
N ASN A 253 -35.11 21.47 2.67
CA ASN A 253 -36.05 20.63 3.41
C ASN A 253 -35.38 19.95 4.63
N GLY A 254 -34.23 20.47 5.08
CA GLY A 254 -33.44 19.89 6.17
C GLY A 254 -32.32 18.96 5.70
N PRO A 255 -31.65 18.27 6.64
CA PRO A 255 -30.54 17.37 6.33
C PRO A 255 -31.02 16.09 5.65
N LYS A 256 -30.37 15.71 4.55
CA LYS A 256 -30.63 14.47 3.80
C LYS A 256 -29.38 13.59 3.79
N LEU A 257 -29.57 12.28 3.97
CA LEU A 257 -28.50 11.29 3.92
C LEU A 257 -28.19 10.96 2.45
N LEU A 258 -26.92 11.08 2.05
CA LEU A 258 -26.46 10.77 0.69
C LEU A 258 -26.03 9.30 0.58
N GLU A 259 -25.18 8.86 1.51
CA GLU A 259 -24.58 7.54 1.48
C GLU A 259 -24.18 7.03 2.87
N ILE A 260 -24.18 5.70 3.00
CA ILE A 260 -23.65 4.98 4.15
C ILE A 260 -22.39 4.25 3.72
N ASN A 261 -21.32 4.39 4.49
CA ASN A 261 -20.07 3.71 4.24
C ASN A 261 -19.67 2.84 5.44
N ALA A 262 -19.85 1.53 5.30
CA ALA A 262 -19.43 0.54 6.30
C ALA A 262 -17.88 0.45 6.47
N ARG A 263 -17.11 1.13 5.62
CA ARG A 263 -15.64 1.11 5.58
C ARG A 263 -15.04 2.54 5.54
N ALA A 264 -15.52 3.41 6.43
CA ALA A 264 -15.16 4.83 6.51
C ALA A 264 -13.66 5.13 6.42
N GLY A 265 -13.26 6.04 5.53
CA GLY A 265 -11.88 6.54 5.42
C GLY A 265 -11.37 7.22 6.70
N LEU A 266 -10.05 7.31 6.85
CA LEU A 266 -9.41 7.75 8.10
C LEU A 266 -8.88 9.19 8.08
N GLU A 267 -8.93 9.88 6.94
CA GLU A 267 -8.39 11.24 6.79
C GLU A 267 -9.05 12.27 7.72
N ILE A 268 -10.29 12.05 8.12
CA ILE A 268 -11.03 12.88 9.07
C ILE A 268 -10.30 13.06 10.41
N GLN A 269 -9.45 12.11 10.80
CA GLN A 269 -8.62 12.20 12.01
C GLN A 269 -7.46 13.19 11.85
N ASN A 270 -6.94 13.34 10.62
CA ASN A 270 -5.91 14.31 10.27
C ASN A 270 -6.53 15.70 10.19
N VAL A 271 -7.71 15.82 9.55
CA VAL A 271 -8.45 17.09 9.44
C VAL A 271 -8.79 17.65 10.81
N ASN A 272 -9.32 16.83 11.71
CA ASN A 272 -9.70 17.29 13.05
C ASN A 272 -8.54 17.35 14.05
N LEU A 273 -7.32 16.91 13.67
CA LEU A 273 -6.18 16.72 14.58
C LEU A 273 -6.49 15.85 15.81
N VAL A 274 -7.45 14.93 15.67
CA VAL A 274 -7.89 14.08 16.77
C VAL A 274 -7.59 12.62 16.45
N PRO A 275 -6.76 11.94 17.26
CA PRO A 275 -6.47 10.53 17.08
C PRO A 275 -7.72 9.66 17.28
N LEU A 276 -8.22 9.07 16.20
CA LEU A 276 -9.53 8.41 16.20
C LEU A 276 -9.58 7.19 17.12
N ALA A 277 -8.49 6.43 17.27
CA ALA A 277 -8.47 5.27 18.17
C ALA A 277 -8.56 5.68 19.65
N SER A 278 -8.14 6.90 19.99
CA SER A 278 -8.33 7.45 21.35
C SER A 278 -9.81 7.70 21.62
N ARG A 279 -10.52 8.36 20.69
CA ARG A 279 -11.96 8.61 20.83
C ARG A 279 -12.77 7.32 20.87
N LEU A 280 -12.46 6.34 20.02
CA LEU A 280 -13.18 5.06 19.98
C LEU A 280 -13.04 4.27 21.29
N ARG A 281 -11.88 4.31 21.95
CA ARG A 281 -11.68 3.65 23.26
C ARG A 281 -12.47 4.30 24.39
N LYS A 282 -12.65 5.63 24.38
CA LYS A 282 -13.41 6.36 25.41
C LYS A 282 -14.87 5.87 25.53
N ILE A 283 -15.41 5.32 24.45
CA ILE A 283 -16.81 4.86 24.38
C ILE A 283 -16.95 3.34 24.26
N GLU A 284 -15.83 2.62 24.35
CA GLU A 284 -15.83 1.15 24.31
C GLU A 284 -16.42 0.61 25.62
N GLY A 285 -17.49 -0.18 25.51
CA GLY A 285 -18.16 -0.79 26.67
C GLY A 285 -19.25 0.06 27.32
N ILE A 286 -19.50 1.28 26.84
CA ILE A 286 -20.68 2.06 27.27
C ILE A 286 -21.95 1.35 26.78
N LYS A 287 -22.89 1.08 27.68
CA LYS A 287 -24.21 0.48 27.41
C LYS A 287 -25.29 1.51 27.71
N ILE A 288 -25.84 2.15 26.68
CA ILE A 288 -26.92 3.15 26.80
C ILE A 288 -28.05 2.79 25.86
N LEU A 289 -29.24 3.28 26.18
CA LEU A 289 -30.50 2.73 25.66
C LEU A 289 -31.20 3.64 24.65
N THR A 290 -30.77 4.91 24.43
CA THR A 290 -31.46 5.82 23.48
C THR A 290 -30.51 6.68 22.64
N PRO A 291 -30.86 6.99 21.36
CA PRO A 291 -30.09 7.88 20.47
C PRO A 291 -29.75 9.26 21.06
N GLU A 292 -30.66 9.87 21.81
CA GLU A 292 -30.49 11.21 22.36
C GLU A 292 -29.36 11.25 23.39
N LYS A 293 -29.29 10.21 24.25
CA LYS A 293 -28.22 10.06 25.24
C LYS A 293 -26.87 9.77 24.58
N TRP A 294 -26.86 9.09 23.43
CA TRP A 294 -25.63 8.88 22.66
C TRP A 294 -25.09 10.18 22.08
N VAL A 295 -25.96 11.07 21.62
CA VAL A 295 -25.58 12.41 21.15
C VAL A 295 -25.08 13.28 22.31
N GLU A 296 -25.76 13.25 23.47
CA GLU A 296 -25.31 13.98 24.66
C GLU A 296 -23.88 13.57 25.05
N ILE A 297 -23.59 12.26 25.07
CA ILE A 297 -22.26 11.74 25.36
C ILE A 297 -21.24 12.13 24.31
N ALA A 298 -21.62 12.12 23.02
CA ALA A 298 -20.74 12.61 21.97
C ALA A 298 -20.32 14.06 22.24
N LYS A 299 -21.29 14.91 22.58
CA LYS A 299 -21.05 16.33 22.88
C LYS A 299 -20.20 16.52 24.14
N THR A 300 -20.41 15.73 25.20
CA THR A 300 -19.65 15.82 26.45
C THR A 300 -18.23 15.26 26.31
N LEU A 301 -18.05 14.05 25.75
CA LEU A 301 -16.75 13.38 25.72
C LEU A 301 -15.81 13.91 24.64
N PHE A 302 -16.35 14.53 23.60
CA PHE A 302 -15.61 15.00 22.43
C PHE A 302 -15.68 16.52 22.23
N GLN A 303 -16.09 17.27 23.27
CA GLN A 303 -15.84 18.70 23.38
C GLN A 303 -14.33 18.96 23.24
N THR A 304 -13.95 20.00 22.51
CA THR A 304 -12.55 20.33 22.22
C THR A 304 -11.74 20.56 23.49
N GLU A 305 -11.03 19.53 23.95
CA GLU A 305 -9.68 19.75 24.48
C GLU A 305 -8.80 20.04 23.25
N THR A 306 -8.56 21.32 22.96
CA THR A 306 -7.32 21.68 22.28
C THR A 306 -6.21 21.09 23.13
N LEU A 307 -5.48 20.10 22.62
CA LEU A 307 -4.32 19.53 23.31
C LEU A 307 -3.40 20.69 23.72
N PRO A 308 -3.22 20.99 25.03
CA PRO A 308 -2.11 21.82 25.41
C PRO A 308 -0.84 21.07 25.02
N SER A 309 0.18 21.79 24.59
CA SER A 309 1.50 21.29 24.20
C SER A 309 2.11 20.42 25.31
N PHE A 310 1.81 19.13 25.33
CA PHE A 310 2.36 18.18 26.29
C PHE A 310 2.63 16.84 25.62
N ILE A 311 3.66 16.77 24.79
CA ILE A 311 4.34 15.49 24.51
C ILE A 311 5.84 15.76 24.38
N ASP A 312 6.55 15.64 25.51
CA ASP A 312 7.93 15.15 25.50
C ASP A 312 8.26 14.43 26.82
N LYS A 313 7.37 13.54 27.29
CA LYS A 313 7.67 12.67 28.43
C LYS A 313 8.49 11.46 27.96
N LYS A 314 9.72 11.37 28.46
CA LYS A 314 10.69 10.32 28.12
C LYS A 314 10.36 8.99 28.84
N VAL A 315 10.84 7.86 28.32
CA VAL A 315 10.48 6.49 28.78
C VAL A 315 11.66 5.82 29.51
N LEU A 316 11.38 5.16 30.64
CA LEU A 316 12.32 4.34 31.42
C LEU A 316 11.87 2.87 31.48
N TYR A 317 12.79 1.91 31.53
CA TYR A 317 12.48 0.48 31.63
C TYR A 317 12.66 -0.03 33.06
N LEU A 318 11.90 -1.05 33.47
CA LEU A 318 12.02 -1.66 34.81
C LEU A 318 13.43 -2.16 35.14
N LYS A 319 14.18 -2.62 34.14
CA LYS A 319 15.61 -2.91 34.21
C LYS A 319 16.28 -2.49 32.89
N GLN A 320 17.41 -1.80 32.99
CA GLN A 320 18.22 -1.33 31.87
C GLN A 320 19.69 -1.23 32.26
N GLY A 321 20.60 -1.39 31.30
CA GLY A 321 22.03 -1.14 31.50
C GLY A 321 22.41 0.23 30.93
N TRP A 322 23.41 0.88 31.53
CA TRP A 322 24.00 2.11 31.02
C TRP A 322 25.52 2.17 31.25
N PHE A 323 26.19 3.19 30.71
CA PHE A 323 27.61 3.44 30.90
C PHE A 323 27.84 4.84 31.48
N VAL A 324 28.62 4.92 32.55
CA VAL A 324 29.11 6.19 33.12
C VAL A 324 30.63 6.13 33.07
N GLU A 325 31.25 7.07 32.36
CA GLU A 325 32.71 7.15 32.19
C GLU A 325 33.36 5.78 31.92
N GLU A 326 32.81 5.06 30.93
CA GLU A 326 33.24 3.71 30.47
C GLU A 326 32.89 2.53 31.39
N LYS A 327 32.30 2.76 32.57
CA LYS A 327 31.86 1.69 33.48
C LYS A 327 30.40 1.32 33.27
N LYS A 328 30.12 0.03 33.06
CA LYS A 328 28.76 -0.49 32.90
C LYS A 328 28.03 -0.51 34.23
N ILE A 329 26.88 0.16 34.29
CA ILE A 329 25.97 0.21 35.44
C ILE A 329 24.63 -0.44 35.12
N ALA A 330 24.04 -1.12 36.08
CA ALA A 330 22.69 -1.68 36.01
C ALA A 330 21.71 -0.76 36.73
N ILE A 331 20.70 -0.29 36.01
CA ILE A 331 19.64 0.56 36.53
C ILE A 331 18.36 -0.25 36.61
N SER A 332 17.70 -0.21 37.75
CA SER A 332 16.44 -0.90 37.98
C SER A 332 15.45 0.00 38.72
N ILE A 333 14.17 -0.25 38.54
CA ILE A 333 13.10 0.49 39.22
C ILE A 333 12.48 -0.45 40.26
N ASP A 334 12.44 -0.01 41.52
CA ASP A 334 11.80 -0.75 42.60
C ASP A 334 10.65 0.09 43.19
N MET A 335 9.43 -0.37 42.96
CA MET A 335 8.20 0.31 43.38
C MET A 335 7.90 0.17 44.88
N THR A 336 8.67 -0.66 45.61
CA THR A 336 8.44 -0.92 47.04
C THR A 336 9.28 -0.05 47.96
N ARG A 337 10.33 0.59 47.42
CA ARG A 337 11.24 1.46 48.18
C ARG A 337 10.64 2.84 48.40
N LYS A 338 11.20 3.58 49.37
CA LYS A 338 10.88 4.98 49.66
C LYS A 338 12.01 5.95 49.31
N GLU A 339 13.19 5.44 48.95
CA GLU A 339 14.37 6.20 48.57
C GLU A 339 15.16 5.42 47.49
N SER A 340 15.82 6.14 46.59
CA SER A 340 16.68 5.55 45.56
C SER A 340 17.94 4.95 46.20
N LEU A 341 18.60 4.01 45.54
CA LEU A 341 19.84 3.41 46.04
C LEU A 341 20.92 3.47 44.97
N VAL A 342 22.10 3.92 45.37
CA VAL A 342 23.25 4.10 44.48
C VAL A 342 24.40 3.30 45.06
N SER A 343 25.11 2.56 44.21
CA SER A 343 26.32 1.86 44.61
C SER A 343 27.47 2.84 44.88
N LYS A 344 28.30 2.56 45.90
CA LYS A 344 29.36 3.47 46.32
C LYS A 344 30.31 3.87 45.19
N ASP A 345 30.65 2.91 44.33
CA ASP A 345 31.51 3.12 43.17
C ASP A 345 30.90 4.02 42.08
N VAL A 346 29.57 4.16 42.05
CA VAL A 346 28.86 5.09 41.16
C VAL A 346 28.72 6.45 41.83
N ALA A 347 28.53 6.49 43.15
CA ALA A 347 28.49 7.71 43.94
C ALA A 347 29.83 8.47 43.92
N ASP A 348 30.95 7.75 43.97
CA ASP A 348 32.31 8.32 43.96
C ASP A 348 32.67 9.00 42.61
N LEU A 349 31.91 8.74 41.54
CA LEU A 349 32.08 9.34 40.20
C LEU A 349 31.23 10.62 39.99
N MET A 350 30.66 11.19 41.06
CA MET A 350 29.70 12.31 40.96
C MET A 350 30.30 13.66 41.40
N TRP A 351 30.07 14.72 40.63
CA TRP A 351 30.64 16.07 40.91
C TRP A 351 29.70 17.01 41.69
N ASP A 352 28.39 16.76 41.73
CA ASP A 352 27.39 17.68 42.29
C ASP A 352 26.17 17.00 42.93
N TRP A 353 26.31 15.75 43.39
CA TRP A 353 25.21 14.93 43.93
C TRP A 353 24.06 14.70 42.92
N THR A 354 24.25 15.02 41.63
CA THR A 354 23.25 14.83 40.56
C THR A 354 23.69 13.70 39.61
N ILE A 355 22.86 12.67 39.42
CA ILE A 355 23.15 11.60 38.45
C ILE A 355 22.46 11.89 37.12
N TYR A 356 23.22 12.30 36.11
CA TYR A 356 22.71 12.36 34.74
C TYR A 356 22.76 10.97 34.09
N ILE A 357 21.73 10.16 34.33
CA ILE A 357 21.56 8.87 33.64
C ILE A 357 21.05 9.12 32.23
N LEU A 358 21.98 9.33 31.29
CA LEU A 358 21.65 9.31 29.87
C LEU A 358 21.05 7.94 29.53
N THR A 359 20.09 7.92 28.63
CA THR A 359 19.55 6.69 28.04
C THR A 359 19.49 6.92 26.53
N ASP A 360 19.13 5.92 25.73
CA ASP A 360 18.87 6.11 24.28
C ASP A 360 17.85 7.23 23.95
N SER A 361 17.21 7.82 24.98
CA SER A 361 16.26 8.93 24.90
C SER A 361 16.78 10.26 25.49
N HIS A 362 18.08 10.37 25.82
CA HIS A 362 18.69 11.53 26.51
C HIS A 362 17.91 11.97 27.77
N VAL A 363 17.58 11.04 28.65
CA VAL A 363 16.94 11.34 29.94
C VAL A 363 17.98 11.83 30.93
N SER A 364 17.60 12.69 31.87
CA SER A 364 18.43 13.15 32.99
C SER A 364 17.61 13.03 34.26
N ILE A 365 17.96 12.13 35.18
CA ILE A 365 17.16 11.83 36.37
C ILE A 365 17.84 12.44 37.60
N LEU A 366 17.28 13.51 38.15
CA LEU A 366 17.76 14.07 39.40
C LEU A 366 17.30 13.19 40.58
N LEU A 367 18.23 12.53 41.27
CA LEU A 367 17.95 11.82 42.51
C LEU A 367 17.87 12.80 43.67
N ARG A 368 16.71 12.92 44.31
CA ARG A 368 16.51 13.88 45.41
C ARG A 368 16.86 13.30 46.78
N LYS A 369 16.73 11.98 46.94
CA LYS A 369 17.08 11.22 48.14
C LYS A 369 17.59 9.83 47.76
N TYR A 370 18.76 9.46 48.26
CA TYR A 370 19.32 8.15 48.00
C TYR A 370 20.19 7.59 49.13
N GLU A 371 20.21 6.26 49.24
CA GLU A 371 21.10 5.51 50.13
C GLU A 371 22.32 5.00 49.35
N ILE A 372 23.49 5.03 49.98
CA ILE A 372 24.71 4.45 49.42
C ILE A 372 24.83 3.01 49.86
N SER A 373 24.93 2.11 48.89
CA SER A 373 25.10 0.67 49.11
C SER A 373 26.54 0.22 48.85
N SER A 374 26.93 -0.89 49.47
CA SER A 374 28.22 -1.56 49.24
C SER A 374 28.27 -2.42 47.97
N SER A 375 27.15 -2.55 47.23
CA SER A 375 27.13 -3.19 45.91
C SER A 375 27.96 -2.38 44.89
N CYS A 376 28.26 -2.98 43.73
CA CYS A 376 29.06 -2.36 42.67
C CYS A 376 28.22 -2.19 41.40
N GLY A 377 28.29 -1.02 40.75
CA GLY A 377 27.67 -0.74 39.46
C GLY A 377 26.14 -0.84 39.41
N GLN A 378 25.42 -0.49 40.49
CA GLN A 378 23.96 -0.60 40.55
C GLN A 378 23.30 0.69 41.01
N VAL A 379 22.23 1.07 40.30
CA VAL A 379 21.30 2.14 40.69
C VAL A 379 19.88 1.59 40.74
N ILE A 380 19.19 1.80 41.85
CA ILE A 380 17.77 1.45 42.02
C ILE A 380 16.97 2.74 42.20
N LEU A 381 16.06 3.02 41.28
CA LEU A 381 15.30 4.26 41.24
C LEU A 381 13.97 4.12 41.99
N TRP A 382 13.69 5.10 42.85
CA TRP A 382 12.42 5.28 43.54
C TRP A 382 11.41 6.08 42.69
N LEU A 383 10.12 5.85 42.95
CA LEU A 383 8.98 6.37 42.18
C LEU A 383 8.94 7.90 42.04
N ASP A 384 9.21 8.67 43.11
CA ASP A 384 9.12 10.13 43.03
C ASP A 384 10.23 10.75 42.18
N ASP A 385 11.41 10.12 42.12
CA ASP A 385 12.52 10.57 41.26
C ASP A 385 12.20 10.37 39.77
N ILE A 386 11.22 9.52 39.45
CA ILE A 386 10.85 9.17 38.08
C ILE A 386 9.39 9.46 37.70
N LYS A 387 8.64 10.18 38.56
CA LYS A 387 7.20 10.48 38.38
C LYS A 387 6.85 11.19 37.07
N GLU A 388 7.84 11.81 36.43
CA GLU A 388 7.67 12.55 35.17
C GLU A 388 7.95 11.69 33.93
N TYR A 389 8.38 10.43 34.11
CA TYR A 389 8.71 9.50 33.04
C TYR A 389 7.68 8.36 32.92
N LEU A 390 7.56 7.81 31.71
CA LEU A 390 6.74 6.63 31.46
C LEU A 390 7.54 5.36 31.76
N ILE A 391 6.98 4.42 32.54
CA ILE A 391 7.65 3.16 32.88
C ILE A 391 7.19 2.07 31.90
N ASN A 392 8.14 1.46 31.19
CA ASN A 392 7.91 0.29 30.35
C ASN A 392 8.18 -1.00 31.15
N PRO A 393 7.18 -1.88 31.33
CA PRO A 393 7.31 -3.08 32.14
C PRO A 393 8.12 -4.21 31.48
N ASN A 394 8.38 -4.13 30.16
CA ASN A 394 9.24 -5.10 29.50
C ASN A 394 10.71 -4.78 29.80
N PRO A 395 11.53 -5.73 30.30
CA PRO A 395 12.96 -5.48 30.46
C PRO A 395 13.55 -5.11 29.11
N PHE A 396 14.38 -4.07 29.08
CA PHE A 396 15.14 -3.77 27.88
C PHE A 396 16.19 -4.87 27.73
N VAL A 397 15.88 -5.88 26.92
CA VAL A 397 16.90 -6.73 26.34
C VAL A 397 17.61 -5.82 25.34
N LEU A 398 18.72 -5.22 25.77
CA LEU A 398 19.83 -5.07 24.85
C LEU A 398 19.95 -6.44 24.21
N GLN A 399 19.53 -6.57 22.95
CA GLN A 399 20.29 -7.49 22.11
C GLN A 399 21.70 -7.02 22.37
N ASN A 400 22.46 -7.83 23.10
CA ASN A 400 23.87 -7.86 22.86
C ASN A 400 23.90 -7.92 21.32
N LYS A 401 24.30 -6.82 20.68
CA LYS A 401 25.27 -6.97 19.62
C LYS A 401 26.28 -7.88 20.28
N THR A 402 26.15 -9.18 20.02
CA THR A 402 27.30 -10.04 20.09
C THR A 402 28.34 -9.23 19.34
N GLU A 403 29.28 -8.71 20.12
CA GLU A 403 30.64 -8.50 19.70
C GLU A 403 31.04 -9.78 18.98
N ASP A 404 30.66 -9.82 17.71
CA ASP A 404 31.06 -10.72 16.65
C ASP A 404 30.75 -9.99 15.34
N LEU A 405 31.23 -8.74 15.25
CA LEU A 405 31.64 -8.16 13.98
C LEU A 405 33.17 -8.11 13.94
N GLN A 406 33.81 -9.24 14.26
CA GLN A 406 35.23 -9.47 14.04
C GLN A 406 35.52 -10.15 12.68
N LYS A 407 34.51 -10.39 11.81
CA LYS A 407 34.76 -11.06 10.51
C LYS A 407 35.35 -10.14 9.44
N TRP A 408 34.91 -8.88 9.37
CA TRP A 408 35.26 -7.96 8.28
C TRP A 408 35.84 -6.65 8.83
N THR A 409 36.69 -5.98 8.05
CA THR A 409 37.22 -4.66 8.43
C THR A 409 36.12 -3.58 8.38
N GLN A 410 36.34 -2.47 9.08
CA GLN A 410 35.43 -1.32 9.02
C GLN A 410 35.43 -0.70 7.62
N GLU A 411 36.60 -0.63 6.98
CA GLU A 411 36.75 -0.13 5.61
C GLU A 411 35.91 -0.92 4.61
N LEU A 412 35.96 -2.26 4.66
CA LEU A 412 35.15 -3.11 3.80
C LEU A 412 33.65 -2.94 4.03
N ARG A 413 33.21 -2.74 5.29
CA ARG A 413 31.80 -2.47 5.60
C ARG A 413 31.32 -1.13 5.07
N ASP A 414 32.15 -0.10 5.17
CA ASP A 414 31.82 1.22 4.64
C ASP A 414 31.79 1.21 3.11
N PHE A 415 32.71 0.46 2.49
CA PHE A 415 32.71 0.18 1.06
C PHE A 415 31.44 -0.56 0.62
N ASP A 416 31.08 -1.65 1.29
CA ASP A 416 29.86 -2.43 1.04
C ASP A 416 28.59 -1.55 1.12
N ASP A 417 28.48 -0.71 2.15
CA ASP A 417 27.36 0.21 2.31
C ASP A 417 27.30 1.24 1.17
N ALA A 418 28.46 1.74 0.71
CA ALA A 418 28.53 2.64 -0.43
C ALA A 418 28.09 1.97 -1.75
N VAL A 419 28.56 0.74 -2.03
CA VAL A 419 28.13 -0.06 -3.19
C VAL A 419 26.62 -0.33 -3.15
N TYR A 420 26.07 -0.67 -1.98
CA TYR A 420 24.63 -0.85 -1.79
C TYR A 420 23.84 0.45 -2.05
N LYS A 421 24.31 1.57 -1.48
CA LYS A 421 23.66 2.88 -1.64
C LYS A 421 23.63 3.34 -3.10
N VAL A 422 24.72 3.18 -3.85
CA VAL A 422 24.77 3.56 -5.26
C VAL A 422 23.86 2.66 -6.11
N GLY A 423 23.89 1.35 -5.89
CA GLY A 423 23.02 0.40 -6.61
C GLY A 423 21.54 0.69 -6.40
N LYS A 424 21.13 1.10 -5.18
CA LYS A 424 19.74 1.47 -4.86
C LYS A 424 19.22 2.68 -5.66
N LYS A 425 20.10 3.56 -6.12
CA LYS A 425 19.72 4.72 -6.95
C LYS A 425 19.27 4.31 -8.36
N ILE A 426 19.63 3.11 -8.83
CA ILE A 426 19.35 2.61 -10.18
C ILE A 426 18.40 1.41 -10.09
N ASN A 427 17.10 1.68 -10.07
CA ASN A 427 16.07 0.65 -10.11
C ASN A 427 15.35 0.64 -11.46
N LEU A 428 15.83 -0.19 -12.40
CA LEU A 428 15.25 -0.34 -13.74
C LEU A 428 13.74 -0.62 -13.72
N SER A 429 13.27 -1.49 -12.83
CA SER A 429 11.84 -1.84 -12.78
C SER A 429 10.96 -0.66 -12.36
N SER A 430 11.50 0.28 -11.57
CA SER A 430 10.80 1.52 -11.20
C SER A 430 10.92 2.59 -12.27
N LEU A 431 12.09 2.73 -12.91
CA LEU A 431 12.36 3.77 -13.91
C LEU A 431 11.68 3.47 -15.25
N LEU A 432 11.51 2.20 -15.60
CA LEU A 432 10.84 1.76 -16.82
C LEU A 432 9.33 1.49 -16.58
N LYS A 433 8.72 2.21 -15.63
CA LYS A 433 7.26 2.19 -15.45
C LYS A 433 6.69 3.49 -16.02
N PRO A 434 5.83 3.44 -17.04
CA PRO A 434 5.24 4.66 -17.61
C PRO A 434 4.37 5.41 -16.59
N ASP A 435 4.55 6.72 -16.49
CA ASP A 435 3.82 7.59 -15.56
C ASP A 435 2.38 7.85 -16.03
N ASN A 436 2.15 7.82 -17.34
CA ASN A 436 0.87 8.10 -17.98
C ASN A 436 -0.04 6.87 -18.15
N TYR A 437 0.24 5.76 -17.43
CA TYR A 437 -0.48 4.48 -17.57
C TYR A 437 -2.00 4.60 -17.60
N SER A 438 -2.59 5.35 -16.65
CA SER A 438 -4.06 5.45 -16.53
C SER A 438 -4.70 6.14 -17.73
N SER A 439 -4.09 7.21 -18.24
CA SER A 439 -4.56 7.94 -19.44
C SER A 439 -4.43 7.09 -20.72
N LEU A 440 -3.37 6.29 -20.80
CA LEU A 440 -3.15 5.39 -21.93
C LEU A 440 -4.17 4.24 -21.95
N LEU A 441 -4.56 3.72 -20.78
CA LEU A 441 -5.57 2.66 -20.68
C LEU A 441 -6.93 3.12 -21.21
N ASP A 442 -7.38 4.32 -20.83
CA ASP A 442 -8.65 4.89 -21.31
C ASP A 442 -8.66 5.09 -22.83
N SER A 443 -7.52 5.43 -23.41
CA SER A 443 -7.36 5.60 -24.86
C SER A 443 -7.32 4.26 -25.59
N PHE A 444 -6.64 3.28 -25.00
CA PHE A 444 -6.56 1.91 -25.51
C PHE A 444 -7.93 1.24 -25.57
N ILE A 445 -8.74 1.36 -24.51
CA ILE A 445 -10.08 0.72 -24.45
C ILE A 445 -10.98 1.21 -25.59
N ARG A 446 -10.83 2.46 -26.05
CA ARG A 446 -11.60 3.00 -27.19
C ARG A 446 -11.16 2.47 -28.55
N ASN A 447 -9.92 2.01 -28.67
CA ASN A 447 -9.35 1.49 -29.92
C ASN A 447 -8.31 0.39 -29.65
N PRO A 448 -8.73 -0.81 -29.19
CA PRO A 448 -7.80 -1.83 -28.73
C PRO A 448 -6.94 -2.44 -29.85
N HIS A 449 -7.38 -2.35 -31.10
CA HIS A 449 -6.70 -2.99 -32.23
C HIS A 449 -5.76 -2.05 -33.01
N GLY A 450 -5.93 -0.73 -32.91
CA GLY A 450 -5.12 0.25 -33.66
C GLY A 450 -4.28 1.19 -32.79
N TYR A 451 -4.43 1.16 -31.46
CA TYR A 451 -3.78 2.12 -30.58
C TYR A 451 -2.32 1.77 -30.29
N ASN A 452 -1.43 2.75 -30.54
CA ASN A 452 -0.03 2.70 -30.14
C ASN A 452 0.26 3.84 -29.14
N PRO A 453 0.35 3.56 -27.82
CA PRO A 453 0.60 4.59 -26.82
C PRO A 453 1.98 5.25 -26.96
N ILE A 454 2.09 6.49 -26.49
CA ILE A 454 3.39 7.13 -26.23
C ILE A 454 3.66 7.03 -24.73
N PHE A 455 4.69 6.29 -24.35
CA PHE A 455 5.04 6.10 -22.94
C PHE A 455 5.87 7.27 -22.42
N VAL A 456 5.49 7.81 -21.26
CA VAL A 456 6.24 8.86 -20.58
C VAL A 456 6.96 8.26 -19.37
N TYR A 457 8.27 8.47 -19.28
CA TYR A 457 9.10 7.98 -18.17
C TYR A 457 9.78 9.13 -17.43
N HIS A 458 9.90 8.99 -16.11
CA HIS A 458 10.69 9.89 -15.28
C HIS A 458 12.13 9.38 -15.09
N PHE A 459 12.99 9.65 -16.07
CA PHE A 459 14.42 9.31 -16.00
C PHE A 459 15.24 10.32 -15.17
N PRO A 460 16.38 9.90 -14.56
CA PRO A 460 17.30 10.82 -13.88
C PRO A 460 17.84 11.94 -14.80
N SER A 461 18.11 13.11 -14.23
CA SER A 461 18.81 14.21 -14.94
C SER A 461 20.23 13.80 -15.33
N ASN A 462 20.80 14.45 -16.35
CA ASN A 462 22.16 14.16 -16.81
C ASN A 462 23.19 14.38 -15.69
N GLU A 463 23.04 15.45 -14.90
CA GLU A 463 23.88 15.71 -13.72
C GLU A 463 23.84 14.57 -12.70
N LYS A 464 22.65 13.98 -12.49
CA LYS A 464 22.49 12.86 -11.55
C LYS A 464 23.10 11.57 -12.11
N ILE A 465 22.99 11.32 -13.42
CA ILE A 465 23.66 10.20 -14.09
C ILE A 465 25.18 10.33 -13.92
N GLU A 466 25.72 11.51 -14.19
CA GLU A 466 27.16 11.78 -14.08
C GLU A 466 27.67 11.66 -12.64
N SER A 467 26.91 12.18 -11.67
CA SER A 467 27.22 12.01 -10.25
C SER A 467 27.29 10.54 -9.84
N ILE A 468 26.37 9.70 -10.33
CA ILE A 468 26.39 8.26 -10.05
C ILE A 468 27.59 7.60 -10.73
N ARG A 469 27.90 7.97 -11.97
CA ARG A 469 29.05 7.47 -12.74
C ARG A 469 30.38 7.75 -12.03
N ASN A 470 30.57 8.97 -11.54
CA ASN A 470 31.76 9.34 -10.75
C ASN A 470 31.88 8.50 -9.47
N THR A 471 30.76 8.31 -8.74
CA THR A 471 30.75 7.43 -7.56
C THR A 471 31.12 5.98 -7.93
N LEU A 472 30.65 5.47 -9.07
CA LEU A 472 30.99 4.11 -9.52
C LEU A 472 32.49 4.00 -9.89
N SER A 473 33.07 5.00 -10.55
CA SER A 473 34.50 5.04 -10.85
C SER A 473 35.34 5.01 -9.57
N GLU A 474 35.02 5.89 -8.60
CA GLU A 474 35.71 5.95 -7.31
C GLU A 474 35.63 4.63 -6.54
N LEU A 475 34.45 3.99 -6.50
CA LEU A 475 34.29 2.69 -5.85
C LEU A 475 35.02 1.57 -6.60
N THR A 476 35.10 1.65 -7.92
CA THR A 476 35.82 0.66 -8.73
C THR A 476 37.32 0.77 -8.45
N GLU A 477 37.89 1.97 -8.42
CA GLU A 477 39.28 2.21 -8.04
C GLU A 477 39.59 1.72 -6.62
N LYS A 478 38.75 2.07 -5.64
CA LYS A 478 38.88 1.58 -4.25
C LYS A 478 38.86 0.06 -4.15
N SER A 479 38.07 -0.61 -4.98
CA SER A 479 38.00 -2.08 -4.97
C SER A 479 39.32 -2.78 -5.32
N HIS A 480 40.26 -2.07 -5.98
CA HIS A 480 41.59 -2.59 -6.31
C HIS A 480 42.61 -2.45 -5.18
N GLN A 481 42.27 -1.70 -4.13
CA GLN A 481 43.15 -1.44 -2.98
C GLN A 481 43.06 -2.53 -1.90
N PHE A 482 42.02 -3.38 -1.94
CA PHE A 482 41.87 -4.50 -1.01
C PHE A 482 42.88 -5.62 -1.29
N GLU A 483 43.58 -6.07 -0.24
CA GLU A 483 44.60 -7.12 -0.31
C GLU A 483 44.14 -8.44 0.35
N GLN A 484 44.89 -9.52 0.12
CA GLN A 484 44.72 -10.83 0.77
C GLN A 484 43.29 -11.40 0.67
N GLN A 485 42.63 -11.75 1.78
CA GLN A 485 41.28 -12.33 1.78
C GLN A 485 40.23 -11.34 1.26
N GLU A 486 40.42 -10.03 1.48
CA GLU A 486 39.50 -9.00 0.97
C GLU A 486 39.62 -8.83 -0.56
N ALA A 487 40.75 -9.20 -1.17
CA ALA A 487 40.96 -9.16 -2.62
C ALA A 487 40.05 -10.13 -3.38
N LEU A 488 39.79 -11.32 -2.81
CA LEU A 488 38.85 -12.30 -3.38
C LEU A 488 37.42 -11.78 -3.35
N LEU A 489 37.02 -11.17 -2.23
CA LEU A 489 35.71 -10.56 -2.08
C LEU A 489 35.54 -9.32 -2.97
N ALA A 490 36.61 -8.53 -3.13
CA ALA A 490 36.64 -7.38 -4.04
C ALA A 490 36.36 -7.78 -5.49
N LYS A 491 36.68 -9.01 -5.91
CA LYS A 491 36.28 -9.54 -7.22
C LYS A 491 34.76 -9.59 -7.39
N LEU A 492 34.02 -9.99 -6.36
CA LEU A 492 32.56 -10.01 -6.36
C LEU A 492 31.98 -8.59 -6.37
N TYR A 493 32.61 -7.65 -5.67
CA TYR A 493 32.22 -6.24 -5.72
C TYR A 493 32.48 -5.59 -7.07
N ARG A 494 33.60 -5.88 -7.74
CA ARG A 494 33.88 -5.37 -9.08
C ARG A 494 32.81 -5.82 -10.07
N GLU A 495 32.48 -7.10 -10.06
CA GLU A 495 31.39 -7.62 -10.90
C GLU A 495 30.04 -6.97 -10.54
N LYS A 496 29.79 -6.69 -9.26
CA LYS A 496 28.60 -5.96 -8.82
C LYS A 496 28.58 -4.51 -9.33
N LEU A 497 29.71 -3.82 -9.27
CA LEU A 497 29.86 -2.46 -9.76
C LEU A 497 29.67 -2.40 -11.27
N THR A 498 30.24 -3.33 -12.03
CA THR A 498 29.99 -3.49 -13.47
C THR A 498 28.50 -3.70 -13.74
N GLU A 499 27.81 -4.59 -13.01
CA GLU A 499 26.36 -4.77 -13.16
C GLU A 499 25.58 -3.47 -12.92
N ILE A 500 25.96 -2.67 -11.91
CA ILE A 500 25.32 -1.40 -11.60
C ILE A 500 25.59 -0.36 -12.71
N GLU A 501 26.81 -0.32 -13.22
CA GLU A 501 27.21 0.54 -14.33
C GLU A 501 26.45 0.20 -15.61
N SER A 502 26.36 -1.08 -16.00
CA SER A 502 25.62 -1.52 -17.19
C SER A 502 24.12 -1.21 -17.07
N LYS A 503 23.55 -1.23 -15.85
CA LYS A 503 22.18 -0.72 -15.61
C LYS A 503 22.07 0.79 -15.81
N LEU A 504 23.06 1.57 -15.37
CA LEU A 504 23.06 3.02 -15.58
C LEU A 504 23.13 3.36 -17.07
N TRP A 505 24.01 2.66 -17.81
CA TRP A 505 24.09 2.79 -19.26
C TRP A 505 22.80 2.40 -19.97
N LEU A 506 22.14 1.33 -19.54
CA LEU A 506 20.84 0.94 -20.09
C LEU A 506 19.76 2.01 -19.84
N VAL A 507 19.75 2.63 -18.64
CA VAL A 507 18.84 3.76 -18.36
C VAL A 507 19.09 4.93 -19.30
N GLU A 508 20.36 5.30 -19.51
CA GLU A 508 20.73 6.38 -20.43
C GLU A 508 20.41 6.03 -21.89
N ALA A 509 20.57 4.77 -22.28
CA ALA A 509 20.22 4.29 -23.61
C ALA A 509 18.71 4.36 -23.87
N TYR A 510 17.87 3.95 -22.91
CA TYR A 510 16.41 4.14 -23.00
C TYR A 510 16.01 5.61 -23.02
N LYS A 511 16.63 6.45 -22.17
CA LYS A 511 16.37 7.89 -22.11
C LYS A 511 16.62 8.58 -23.46
N ASN A 512 17.66 8.16 -24.16
CA ASN A 512 18.08 8.74 -25.43
C ASN A 512 17.58 7.96 -26.67
N GLU A 513 16.75 6.93 -26.47
CA GLU A 513 16.29 6.02 -27.52
C GLU A 513 17.41 5.45 -28.41
N ASN A 514 18.58 5.17 -27.80
CA ASN A 514 19.72 4.59 -28.50
C ASN A 514 19.57 3.06 -28.56
N PHE A 515 18.93 2.56 -29.63
CA PHE A 515 18.60 1.14 -29.78
C PHE A 515 19.81 0.20 -29.80
N GLU A 516 20.94 0.62 -30.39
CA GLU A 516 22.18 -0.17 -30.40
C GLU A 516 22.71 -0.37 -28.98
N LYS A 517 22.76 0.69 -28.18
CA LYS A 517 23.17 0.60 -26.77
C LYS A 517 22.15 -0.16 -25.93
N ILE A 518 20.85 -0.04 -26.22
CA ILE A 518 19.81 -0.83 -25.54
C ILE A 518 20.07 -2.32 -25.78
N GLU A 519 20.29 -2.75 -27.02
CA GLU A 519 20.62 -4.14 -27.36
C GLU A 519 21.89 -4.60 -26.64
N GLN A 520 22.96 -3.80 -26.69
CA GLN A 520 24.23 -4.09 -26.03
C GLN A 520 24.03 -4.35 -24.53
N PHE A 521 23.44 -3.41 -23.79
CA PHE A 521 23.33 -3.52 -22.33
C PHE A 521 22.21 -4.45 -21.88
N ASN A 522 21.15 -4.66 -22.67
CA ASN A 522 20.21 -5.76 -22.43
C ASN A 522 20.92 -7.11 -22.54
N THR A 523 21.74 -7.30 -23.57
CA THR A 523 22.52 -8.52 -23.78
C THR A 523 23.50 -8.74 -22.64
N GLU A 524 24.21 -7.70 -22.22
CA GLU A 524 25.16 -7.79 -21.11
C GLU A 524 24.49 -8.16 -19.77
N LEU A 525 23.33 -7.56 -19.48
CA LEU A 525 22.61 -7.78 -18.22
C LEU A 525 21.82 -9.09 -18.18
N PHE A 526 21.27 -9.53 -19.31
CA PHE A 526 20.28 -10.63 -19.36
C PHE A 526 20.69 -11.80 -20.27
N GLY A 527 21.80 -11.67 -21.01
CA GLY A 527 22.31 -12.67 -21.94
C GLY A 527 21.48 -12.80 -23.23
N HIS A 528 22.07 -13.39 -24.26
CA HIS A 528 21.36 -13.73 -25.51
C HIS A 528 20.32 -14.83 -25.32
N THR A 529 19.31 -14.83 -26.18
CA THR A 529 18.25 -15.84 -26.25
C THR A 529 18.84 -17.15 -26.73
N ASP A 530 18.75 -18.16 -25.87
CA ASP A 530 19.09 -19.54 -26.22
C ASP A 530 18.06 -20.08 -27.22
N ARG A 531 18.56 -20.56 -28.37
CA ARG A 531 17.73 -21.07 -29.47
C ARG A 531 17.02 -22.38 -29.10
N GLY A 532 17.64 -23.22 -28.30
CA GLY A 532 17.05 -24.47 -27.80
C GLY A 532 15.91 -24.20 -26.84
N LEU A 533 16.12 -23.31 -25.86
CA LEU A 533 15.06 -22.89 -24.93
C LEU A 533 13.94 -22.15 -25.65
N LEU A 534 14.24 -21.33 -26.66
CA LEU A 534 13.21 -20.69 -27.48
C LEU A 534 12.35 -21.71 -28.23
N LYS A 535 12.97 -22.76 -28.79
CA LYS A 535 12.24 -23.85 -29.44
C LYS A 535 11.30 -24.54 -28.45
N ILE A 536 11.79 -24.92 -27.28
CA ILE A 536 10.99 -25.54 -26.22
C ILE A 536 9.86 -24.60 -25.76
N ALA A 537 10.16 -23.32 -25.55
CA ALA A 537 9.18 -22.33 -25.14
C ALA A 537 8.06 -22.17 -26.18
N ARG A 538 8.43 -22.16 -27.46
CA ARG A 538 7.47 -22.11 -28.57
C ARG A 538 6.57 -23.35 -28.58
N GLU A 539 7.15 -24.55 -28.50
CA GLU A 539 6.41 -25.82 -28.46
C GLU A 539 5.38 -25.81 -27.31
N LYS A 540 5.83 -25.48 -26.09
CA LYS A 540 4.95 -25.36 -24.90
C LYS A 540 3.81 -24.35 -25.09
N VAL A 541 4.06 -23.18 -25.69
CA VAL A 541 3.02 -22.17 -25.92
C VAL A 541 1.92 -22.69 -26.84
N PHE A 542 2.28 -23.42 -27.91
CA PHE A 542 1.30 -23.94 -28.87
C PHE A 542 0.58 -25.21 -28.39
N GLU A 543 1.22 -26.03 -27.55
CA GLU A 543 0.58 -27.19 -26.88
C GLU A 543 -0.52 -26.79 -25.89
N MET A 544 -0.47 -25.57 -25.32
CA MET A 544 -1.45 -25.09 -24.34
C MET A 544 -2.85 -24.82 -24.91
N LYS A 545 -3.01 -24.62 -26.23
CA LYS A 545 -4.30 -24.35 -26.87
C LYS A 545 -5.21 -25.60 -26.81
N GLY A 546 -5.88 -25.81 -25.68
CA GLY A 546 -6.87 -26.88 -25.49
C GLY A 546 -7.08 -27.40 -24.05
N ASN A 547 -6.25 -27.02 -23.06
CA ASN A 547 -6.15 -27.74 -21.78
C ASN A 547 -6.55 -26.99 -20.48
N GLU A 548 -7.25 -25.86 -20.54
CA GLU A 548 -7.65 -25.10 -19.32
C GLU A 548 -8.55 -25.88 -18.34
N LYS A 549 -9.21 -26.95 -18.79
CA LYS A 549 -10.13 -27.75 -17.97
C LYS A 549 -9.43 -28.62 -16.90
N ASN A 550 -8.11 -28.86 -16.99
CA ASN A 550 -7.39 -29.75 -16.06
C ASN A 550 -6.88 -29.05 -14.79
N ASP A 551 -6.61 -27.74 -14.81
CA ASP A 551 -5.99 -27.03 -13.68
C ASP A 551 -6.84 -27.07 -12.40
N LYS A 552 -8.18 -26.99 -12.55
CA LYS A 552 -9.10 -27.00 -11.40
C LYS A 552 -9.11 -28.35 -10.69
N VAL A 553 -8.92 -29.46 -11.42
CA VAL A 553 -8.91 -30.81 -10.86
C VAL A 553 -7.59 -31.07 -10.13
N VAL A 554 -6.47 -30.66 -10.73
CA VAL A 554 -5.12 -30.95 -10.21
C VAL A 554 -4.72 -30.03 -9.05
N LEU A 555 -5.02 -28.73 -9.14
CA LEU A 555 -4.60 -27.75 -8.13
C LEU A 555 -5.54 -27.61 -6.94
N GLY A 556 -6.74 -28.19 -7.03
CA GLY A 556 -7.75 -28.14 -5.97
C GLY A 556 -8.52 -26.81 -5.89
N LYS A 557 -9.19 -26.61 -4.74
CA LYS A 557 -10.05 -25.45 -4.50
C LYS A 557 -9.24 -24.16 -4.40
N ILE A 558 -9.89 -23.03 -4.71
CA ILE A 558 -9.33 -21.71 -4.42
C ILE A 558 -9.42 -21.48 -2.91
N LEU A 559 -8.31 -21.10 -2.29
CA LEU A 559 -8.23 -20.77 -0.88
C LEU A 559 -8.75 -19.36 -0.63
N SER A 560 -9.49 -19.19 0.45
CA SER A 560 -9.80 -17.88 1.03
C SER A 560 -8.55 -17.23 1.62
N LEU A 561 -8.55 -15.91 1.78
CA LEU A 561 -7.41 -15.20 2.39
C LEU A 561 -7.11 -15.68 3.82
N ASP A 562 -8.13 -16.04 4.60
CA ASP A 562 -7.94 -16.58 5.95
C ASP A 562 -7.27 -17.97 5.90
N GLU A 563 -7.65 -18.83 4.94
CA GLU A 563 -6.97 -20.12 4.71
C GLU A 563 -5.51 -19.92 4.28
N VAL A 564 -5.24 -18.99 3.35
CA VAL A 564 -3.88 -18.65 2.93
C VAL A 564 -3.02 -18.20 4.11
N VAL A 565 -3.54 -17.30 4.96
CA VAL A 565 -2.82 -16.84 6.16
C VAL A 565 -2.59 -17.97 7.16
N ALA A 566 -3.57 -18.85 7.36
CA ALA A 566 -3.42 -20.02 8.22
C ALA A 566 -2.33 -20.97 7.70
N HIS A 567 -2.30 -21.22 6.38
CA HIS A 567 -1.25 -22.00 5.74
C HIS A 567 0.14 -21.37 5.92
N ILE A 568 0.28 -20.06 5.75
CA ILE A 568 1.56 -19.35 5.98
C ILE A 568 2.02 -19.50 7.44
N ARG A 569 1.12 -19.30 8.41
CA ARG A 569 1.45 -19.43 9.83
C ARG A 569 1.88 -20.85 10.18
N ARG A 570 1.13 -21.84 9.72
CA ARG A 570 1.49 -23.26 9.88
C ARG A 570 2.85 -23.55 9.24
N TYR A 571 3.10 -23.00 8.05
CA TYR A 571 4.37 -23.16 7.36
C TYR A 571 5.54 -22.58 8.18
N PHE A 572 5.36 -21.43 8.82
CA PHE A 572 6.37 -20.86 9.72
C PHE A 572 6.64 -21.74 10.94
N GLU A 573 5.58 -22.28 11.56
CA GLU A 573 5.71 -23.20 12.69
C GLU A 573 6.48 -24.47 12.29
N THR A 574 6.10 -25.12 11.18
CA THR A 574 6.74 -26.38 10.75
C THR A 574 8.18 -26.20 10.31
N HIS A 575 8.58 -25.01 9.87
CA HIS A 575 9.92 -24.72 9.39
C HIS A 575 10.77 -23.91 10.39
N ASN A 576 10.28 -23.71 11.61
CA ASN A 576 10.94 -22.94 12.67
C ASN A 576 11.35 -21.52 12.22
N ILE A 577 10.49 -20.85 11.45
CA ILE A 577 10.72 -19.49 10.95
C ILE A 577 10.02 -18.51 11.92
N LYS A 578 10.74 -17.49 12.39
CA LYS A 578 10.15 -16.43 13.21
C LYS A 578 9.00 -15.73 12.45
N GLU A 579 7.84 -15.57 13.09
CA GLU A 579 6.66 -15.01 12.43
C GLU A 579 6.94 -13.63 11.83
N ILE A 580 6.68 -13.51 10.52
CA ILE A 580 6.83 -12.28 9.75
C ILE A 580 5.46 -11.62 9.61
N PRO A 581 5.32 -10.30 9.84
CA PRO A 581 4.05 -9.61 9.62
C PRO A 581 3.51 -9.79 8.20
N ILE A 582 2.26 -10.23 8.10
CA ILE A 582 1.53 -10.37 6.83
C ILE A 582 0.65 -9.12 6.61
N THR A 583 0.74 -8.54 5.42
CA THR A 583 -0.04 -7.37 4.98
C THR A 583 -0.87 -7.77 3.76
N ILE A 584 -2.16 -7.45 3.77
CA ILE A 584 -3.07 -7.71 2.63
C ILE A 584 -3.34 -6.39 1.93
N GLU A 585 -3.02 -6.31 0.64
CA GLU A 585 -3.07 -5.07 -0.14
C GLU A 585 -3.88 -5.26 -1.42
N SER A 586 -4.61 -4.23 -1.87
CA SER A 586 -5.44 -4.29 -3.08
C SER A 586 -4.72 -3.81 -4.36
N GLY A 587 -3.45 -3.39 -4.24
CA GLY A 587 -2.66 -2.79 -5.35
C GLY A 587 -1.40 -3.56 -5.76
N ASN A 588 -1.16 -4.75 -5.19
CA ASN A 588 0.01 -5.55 -5.55
C ASN A 588 -0.28 -6.43 -6.77
N LEU A 589 0.61 -6.37 -7.77
CA LEU A 589 0.52 -7.15 -9.02
C LEU A 589 0.96 -8.61 -8.81
N SER A 590 1.79 -8.89 -7.81
CA SER A 590 2.15 -10.27 -7.46
C SER A 590 1.12 -10.86 -6.49
N ARG A 591 0.85 -12.16 -6.61
CA ARG A 591 -0.07 -12.89 -5.72
C ARG A 591 0.41 -12.83 -4.26
N MET A 592 1.72 -13.02 -4.09
CA MET A 592 2.45 -12.88 -2.84
C MET A 592 3.81 -12.22 -3.14
N SER A 593 4.39 -11.51 -2.20
CA SER A 593 5.79 -11.08 -2.25
C SER A 593 6.33 -10.78 -0.86
N VAL A 594 7.65 -10.79 -0.71
CA VAL A 594 8.32 -10.36 0.53
C VAL A 594 9.00 -9.02 0.31
N SER A 595 8.71 -8.04 1.19
CA SER A 595 9.45 -6.77 1.20
C SER A 595 10.58 -6.82 2.22
N TYR A 596 11.78 -6.46 1.78
CA TYR A 596 12.99 -6.40 2.59
C TYR A 596 13.28 -4.97 3.07
N GLY A 597 13.68 -4.78 4.33
CA GLY A 597 13.92 -3.47 4.93
C GLY A 597 14.04 -3.54 6.45
N ARG A 598 13.82 -2.41 7.16
CA ARG A 598 13.87 -2.38 8.64
C ARG A 598 12.93 -3.38 9.31
N ASN A 599 11.79 -3.66 8.68
CA ASN A 599 10.85 -4.71 9.08
C ASN A 599 10.51 -5.53 7.84
N VAL A 600 10.87 -6.82 7.84
CA VAL A 600 10.46 -7.75 6.78
C VAL A 600 8.95 -7.95 6.87
N LYS A 601 8.25 -7.96 5.73
CA LYS A 601 6.81 -8.20 5.66
C LYS A 601 6.47 -9.07 4.45
N ILE A 602 5.47 -9.92 4.61
CA ILE A 602 4.83 -10.62 3.49
C ILE A 602 3.65 -9.77 3.02
N HIS A 603 3.56 -9.54 1.72
CA HIS A 603 2.45 -8.87 1.06
C HIS A 603 1.64 -9.91 0.30
N ILE A 604 0.32 -9.92 0.50
CA ILE A 604 -0.61 -10.76 -0.24
C ILE A 604 -1.58 -9.85 -0.98
N SER A 605 -1.74 -10.06 -2.28
CA SER A 605 -2.73 -9.33 -3.06
C SER A 605 -4.12 -9.80 -2.67
N LYS A 606 -5.04 -8.88 -2.36
CA LYS A 606 -6.44 -9.19 -2.03
C LYS A 606 -7.15 -9.97 -3.15
N ASN A 607 -6.69 -9.76 -4.39
CA ASN A 607 -7.24 -10.39 -5.59
C ASN A 607 -6.42 -11.62 -6.02
N ALA A 608 -5.47 -12.08 -5.19
CA ALA A 608 -4.68 -13.27 -5.50
C ALA A 608 -5.57 -14.51 -5.53
N VAL A 609 -5.61 -15.18 -6.67
CA VAL A 609 -6.14 -16.54 -6.77
C VAL A 609 -5.01 -17.50 -6.40
N ILE A 610 -5.14 -18.13 -5.24
CA ILE A 610 -4.22 -19.15 -4.72
C ILE A 610 -5.04 -20.40 -4.43
N ARG A 611 -4.61 -21.54 -4.96
CA ARG A 611 -5.24 -22.85 -4.76
C ARG A 611 -4.50 -23.69 -3.72
N GLU A 612 -5.22 -24.67 -3.18
CA GLU A 612 -4.77 -25.54 -2.10
C GLU A 612 -3.45 -26.24 -2.41
N ASN A 613 -3.31 -26.83 -3.60
CA ASN A 613 -2.11 -27.60 -3.95
C ASN A 613 -0.98 -26.74 -4.55
N GLU A 614 -1.18 -25.42 -4.74
CA GLU A 614 -0.12 -24.52 -5.23
C GLU A 614 0.48 -23.63 -4.13
N ILE A 615 -0.15 -23.52 -2.95
CA ILE A 615 0.32 -22.61 -1.90
C ILE A 615 1.74 -22.94 -1.41
N ASN A 616 2.05 -24.23 -1.23
CA ASN A 616 3.40 -24.65 -0.83
C ASN A 616 4.44 -24.32 -1.90
N ALA A 617 4.08 -24.39 -3.18
CA ALA A 617 4.94 -23.97 -4.28
C ALA A 617 5.20 -22.46 -4.27
N ILE A 618 4.21 -21.63 -3.86
CA ILE A 618 4.40 -20.18 -3.68
C ILE A 618 5.29 -19.88 -2.48
N LEU A 619 5.08 -20.58 -1.35
CA LEU A 619 5.91 -20.42 -0.14
C LEU A 619 7.36 -20.88 -0.38
N ALA A 620 7.54 -21.95 -1.15
CA ALA A 620 8.85 -22.43 -1.56
C ALA A 620 9.64 -21.37 -2.35
N HIS A 621 8.94 -20.62 -3.21
CA HIS A 621 9.49 -19.54 -4.03
C HIS A 621 9.83 -18.31 -3.18
N GLU A 622 8.84 -17.74 -2.48
CA GLU A 622 8.97 -16.46 -1.77
C GLU A 622 9.74 -16.58 -0.45
N ILE A 623 9.44 -17.62 0.34
CA ILE A 623 9.94 -17.77 1.71
C ILE A 623 11.20 -18.62 1.74
N ASP A 624 11.10 -19.86 1.26
CA ASP A 624 12.21 -20.80 1.35
C ASP A 624 13.37 -20.48 0.42
N THR A 625 13.15 -19.65 -0.60
CA THR A 625 14.23 -19.20 -1.46
C THR A 625 14.59 -17.76 -1.14
N HIS A 626 13.77 -16.79 -1.54
CA HIS A 626 14.20 -15.38 -1.49
C HIS A 626 14.41 -14.87 -0.06
N PHE A 627 13.50 -15.19 0.87
CA PHE A 627 13.63 -14.73 2.26
C PHE A 627 14.72 -15.47 3.03
N ARG A 628 14.81 -16.80 2.94
CA ARG A 628 15.90 -17.55 3.60
C ARG A 628 17.28 -17.10 3.13
N ARG A 629 17.47 -16.86 1.83
CA ARG A 629 18.74 -16.36 1.28
C ARG A 629 19.04 -14.94 1.71
N TYR A 630 18.02 -14.10 1.87
CA TYR A 630 18.17 -12.77 2.46
C TYR A 630 18.63 -12.83 3.92
N LEU A 631 18.05 -13.73 4.73
CA LEU A 631 18.46 -13.92 6.12
C LEU A 631 19.90 -14.43 6.22
N ALA A 632 20.23 -15.50 5.49
CA ALA A 632 21.58 -16.05 5.48
C ALA A 632 22.61 -15.01 5.01
N GLY A 633 22.28 -14.23 3.97
CA GLY A 633 23.10 -13.12 3.54
C GLY A 633 23.28 -12.04 4.61
N SER A 634 22.26 -11.77 5.43
CA SER A 634 22.33 -10.82 6.55
C SER A 634 23.28 -11.29 7.66
N GLU A 635 23.37 -12.60 7.89
CA GLU A 635 24.26 -13.20 8.90
C GLU A 635 25.74 -13.06 8.51
N THR A 636 26.04 -12.88 7.22
CA THR A 636 27.41 -12.62 6.76
C THR A 636 27.97 -11.27 7.19
N GLY A 637 27.11 -10.32 7.60
CA GLY A 637 27.49 -8.95 7.94
C GLY A 637 27.73 -8.02 6.74
N LEU A 638 27.58 -8.49 5.49
CA LEU A 638 27.76 -7.70 4.28
C LEU A 638 26.46 -7.64 3.45
N LYS A 639 26.10 -6.44 3.00
CA LYS A 639 24.95 -6.18 2.14
C LYS A 639 25.09 -6.81 0.77
N LEU A 640 26.31 -7.01 0.28
CA LEU A 640 26.58 -7.77 -0.94
C LEU A 640 25.89 -9.14 -0.93
N PHE A 641 26.02 -9.90 0.15
CA PHE A 641 25.39 -11.23 0.26
C PHE A 641 23.91 -11.14 0.64
N GLN A 642 23.49 -10.07 1.32
CA GLN A 642 22.09 -9.84 1.68
C GLN A 642 21.20 -9.42 0.49
N TYR A 643 21.70 -8.55 -0.40
CA TYR A 643 20.98 -7.97 -1.54
C TYR A 643 21.46 -8.47 -2.90
N GLY A 644 22.56 -9.22 -2.90
CA GLY A 644 23.03 -10.10 -3.95
C GLY A 644 24.23 -9.60 -4.75
N THR A 645 25.07 -10.57 -5.13
CA THR A 645 26.33 -10.37 -5.87
C THR A 645 26.09 -9.88 -7.30
N GLY A 646 27.14 -9.67 -8.09
CA GLY A 646 27.00 -9.29 -9.50
C GLY A 646 26.21 -10.33 -10.28
N TYR A 647 25.21 -9.89 -11.06
CA TYR A 647 24.40 -10.71 -11.98
C TYR A 647 23.68 -11.91 -11.34
N TYR A 648 23.49 -11.90 -10.03
CA TYR A 648 22.94 -13.04 -9.27
C TYR A 648 21.48 -13.39 -9.61
N LEU A 649 20.73 -12.42 -10.13
CA LEU A 649 19.26 -12.46 -10.19
C LEU A 649 18.72 -13.68 -10.98
N SER A 650 19.37 -14.05 -12.09
CA SER A 650 18.94 -15.23 -12.86
C SER A 650 19.05 -16.52 -12.05
N ASN A 651 20.10 -16.70 -11.25
CA ASN A 651 20.25 -17.87 -10.38
C ASN A 651 19.28 -17.84 -9.19
N GLU A 652 19.01 -16.65 -8.65
CA GLU A 652 18.03 -16.43 -7.59
C GLU A 652 16.62 -16.87 -8.02
N GLU A 653 16.14 -16.34 -9.14
CA GLU A 653 14.82 -16.67 -9.70
C GLU A 653 14.76 -18.13 -10.16
N GLY A 654 15.85 -18.63 -10.76
CA GLY A 654 15.97 -20.02 -11.20
C GLY A 654 15.83 -21.02 -10.05
N LEU A 655 16.52 -20.77 -8.93
CA LEU A 655 16.42 -21.59 -7.73
C LEU A 655 15.01 -21.52 -7.13
N ALA A 656 14.39 -20.35 -7.14
CA ALA A 656 13.05 -20.16 -6.62
C ALA A 656 12.00 -20.90 -7.46
N ILE A 657 12.16 -20.93 -8.79
CA ILE A 657 11.31 -21.73 -9.69
C ILE A 657 11.55 -23.23 -9.49
N TYR A 658 12.81 -23.67 -9.47
CA TYR A 658 13.16 -25.08 -9.27
C TYR A 658 12.55 -25.62 -7.97
N ARG A 659 12.74 -24.90 -6.86
CA ARG A 659 12.14 -25.27 -5.57
C ARG A 659 10.62 -25.22 -5.60
N SER A 660 10.03 -24.21 -6.24
CA SER A 660 8.57 -24.11 -6.42
C SER A 660 8.01 -25.36 -7.11
N PHE A 661 8.68 -25.85 -8.16
CA PHE A 661 8.22 -27.00 -8.95
C PHE A 661 8.25 -28.31 -8.17
N LEU A 662 9.19 -28.48 -7.22
CA LEU A 662 9.22 -29.65 -6.33
C LEU A 662 7.98 -29.79 -5.43
N HIS A 663 7.22 -28.71 -5.25
CA HIS A 663 6.00 -28.68 -4.44
C HIS A 663 4.72 -28.64 -5.28
N LEU A 664 4.82 -28.69 -6.61
CA LEU A 664 3.64 -28.79 -7.47
C LEU A 664 3.16 -30.24 -7.56
N PRO A 665 1.85 -30.48 -7.79
CA PRO A 665 1.32 -31.82 -8.00
C PRO A 665 1.97 -32.54 -9.17
N GLU A 666 2.08 -33.86 -9.07
CA GLU A 666 2.57 -34.71 -10.16
C GLU A 666 1.72 -34.50 -11.43
N GLY A 667 2.39 -34.34 -12.58
CA GLY A 667 1.75 -34.05 -13.86
C GLY A 667 1.28 -32.60 -14.07
N TYR A 668 1.42 -31.71 -13.08
CA TYR A 668 1.12 -30.28 -13.25
C TYR A 668 2.33 -29.51 -13.80
N GLU A 669 2.19 -28.91 -14.98
CA GLU A 669 3.23 -28.09 -15.58
C GLU A 669 2.89 -26.59 -15.54
N LYS A 670 3.76 -25.80 -14.91
CA LYS A 670 3.60 -24.34 -14.85
C LYS A 670 4.26 -23.66 -16.04
N ASN A 671 3.47 -23.34 -17.06
CA ASN A 671 3.99 -22.88 -18.35
C ASN A 671 4.30 -21.36 -18.46
N ALA A 672 4.01 -20.57 -17.41
CA ALA A 672 4.10 -19.11 -17.47
C ALA A 672 5.49 -18.57 -17.85
N MET A 673 6.59 -19.25 -17.48
CA MET A 673 7.95 -18.83 -17.83
C MET A 673 8.26 -19.04 -19.32
N TYR A 674 7.78 -20.14 -19.91
CA TYR A 674 7.93 -20.43 -21.34
C TYR A 674 7.18 -19.39 -22.18
N VAL A 675 5.94 -19.05 -21.79
CA VAL A 675 5.18 -18.04 -22.54
C VAL A 675 5.85 -16.67 -22.48
N LYS A 676 6.34 -16.24 -21.32
CA LYS A 676 7.09 -14.98 -21.20
C LYS A 676 8.35 -14.98 -22.05
N TYR A 677 9.09 -16.08 -22.08
CA TYR A 677 10.30 -16.24 -22.87
C TYR A 677 10.01 -16.13 -24.38
N TYR A 678 8.97 -16.83 -24.86
CA TYR A 678 8.51 -16.74 -26.24
C TYR A 678 8.02 -15.33 -26.61
N LEU A 679 7.18 -14.72 -25.75
CA LEU A 679 6.67 -13.37 -25.97
C LEU A 679 7.81 -12.35 -26.11
N LEU A 680 8.77 -12.33 -25.17
CA LEU A 680 9.91 -11.40 -25.24
C LEU A 680 10.71 -11.54 -26.54
N SER A 681 10.95 -12.78 -27.00
CA SER A 681 11.65 -13.02 -28.27
C SER A 681 10.88 -12.57 -29.52
N THR A 682 9.58 -12.30 -29.40
CA THR A 682 8.69 -11.96 -30.51
C THR A 682 8.32 -10.48 -30.51
N VAL A 683 8.05 -9.89 -29.34
CA VAL A 683 7.48 -8.53 -29.22
C VAL A 683 8.44 -7.39 -29.55
N ASP A 684 9.75 -7.65 -29.55
CA ASP A 684 10.76 -6.66 -29.94
C ASP A 684 10.47 -6.12 -31.34
N VAL A 685 10.15 -7.01 -32.27
CA VAL A 685 9.93 -6.68 -33.69
C VAL A 685 8.50 -6.28 -34.03
N LEU A 686 7.59 -6.23 -33.07
CA LEU A 686 6.18 -5.88 -33.25
C LEU A 686 5.90 -4.43 -32.84
N SER A 687 4.86 -3.79 -33.35
CA SER A 687 4.34 -2.56 -32.72
C SER A 687 3.56 -2.90 -31.43
N PHE A 688 3.12 -1.90 -30.66
CA PHE A 688 2.25 -2.13 -29.51
C PHE A 688 0.91 -2.72 -29.92
N SER A 689 0.29 -2.20 -30.97
CA SER A 689 -0.97 -2.75 -31.50
C SER A 689 -0.80 -4.19 -31.99
N ASP A 690 0.32 -4.51 -32.66
CA ASP A 690 0.62 -5.89 -33.09
C ASP A 690 0.86 -6.81 -31.88
N THR A 691 1.52 -6.30 -30.83
CA THR A 691 1.72 -7.01 -29.56
C THR A 691 0.39 -7.34 -28.89
N VAL A 692 -0.55 -6.39 -28.88
CA VAL A 692 -1.91 -6.61 -28.38
C VAL A 692 -2.63 -7.68 -29.20
N GLY A 693 -2.54 -7.62 -30.53
CA GLY A 693 -3.12 -8.65 -31.41
C GLY A 693 -2.58 -10.05 -31.11
N LEU A 694 -1.26 -10.18 -30.89
CA LEU A 694 -0.64 -11.43 -30.47
C LEU A 694 -1.17 -11.90 -29.10
N LEU A 695 -1.25 -11.00 -28.12
CA LEU A 695 -1.73 -11.33 -26.77
C LEU A 695 -3.20 -11.77 -26.77
N ILE A 696 -4.07 -11.12 -27.54
CA ILE A 696 -5.48 -11.53 -27.71
C ILE A 696 -5.58 -12.92 -28.36
N SER A 697 -4.71 -13.22 -29.34
CA SER A 697 -4.68 -14.54 -30.00
C SER A 697 -4.17 -15.67 -29.10
N LEU A 698 -3.31 -15.34 -28.13
CA LEU A 698 -2.80 -16.30 -27.15
C LEU A 698 -3.73 -16.44 -25.93
N TYR A 699 -4.44 -15.37 -25.56
CA TYR A 699 -5.27 -15.28 -24.36
C TYR A 699 -6.63 -14.62 -24.64
N PRO A 700 -7.50 -15.23 -25.46
CA PRO A 700 -8.80 -14.65 -25.82
C PRO A 700 -9.73 -14.46 -24.61
N GLU A 701 -9.47 -15.16 -23.51
CA GLU A 701 -10.24 -15.10 -22.25
C GLU A 701 -9.86 -13.92 -21.34
N LYS A 702 -8.71 -13.27 -21.56
CA LYS A 702 -8.26 -12.13 -20.75
C LYS A 702 -9.03 -10.86 -21.09
N SER A 703 -9.29 -10.04 -20.06
CA SER A 703 -9.87 -8.71 -20.26
C SER A 703 -8.90 -7.78 -20.98
N LEU A 704 -9.44 -6.75 -21.65
CA LEU A 704 -8.64 -5.75 -22.37
C LEU A 704 -7.67 -5.03 -21.45
N GLU A 705 -8.03 -4.76 -20.19
CA GLU A 705 -7.13 -4.15 -19.21
C GLU A 705 -5.94 -5.07 -18.88
N SER A 706 -6.18 -6.38 -18.75
CA SER A 706 -5.12 -7.36 -18.52
C SER A 706 -4.19 -7.45 -19.74
N ILE A 707 -4.75 -7.47 -20.95
CA ILE A 707 -3.98 -7.48 -22.20
C ILE A 707 -3.13 -6.20 -22.31
N PHE A 708 -3.72 -5.04 -22.02
CA PHE A 708 -3.00 -3.76 -22.01
C PHE A 708 -1.85 -3.76 -21.00
N SER A 709 -2.11 -4.24 -19.77
CA SER A 709 -1.07 -4.35 -18.74
C SER A 709 0.10 -5.24 -19.18
N ASP A 710 -0.20 -6.38 -19.80
CA ASP A 710 0.83 -7.30 -20.31
C ASP A 710 1.61 -6.64 -21.47
N ALA A 711 0.92 -5.98 -22.40
CA ALA A 711 1.56 -5.25 -23.51
C ALA A 711 2.46 -4.11 -23.02
N VAL A 712 2.03 -3.32 -22.04
CA VAL A 712 2.84 -2.26 -21.42
C VAL A 712 4.07 -2.85 -20.74
N ARG A 713 3.92 -3.96 -19.99
CA ARG A 713 5.05 -4.64 -19.34
C ARG A 713 6.09 -5.13 -20.35
N LEU A 714 5.65 -5.62 -21.51
CA LEU A 714 6.51 -6.11 -22.58
C LEU A 714 7.17 -4.98 -23.35
N LYS A 715 6.46 -3.88 -23.64
CA LYS A 715 6.97 -2.74 -24.42
C LYS A 715 7.63 -1.61 -23.60
N ARG A 716 7.74 -1.76 -22.28
CA ARG A 716 8.34 -0.73 -21.42
C ARG A 716 9.82 -0.48 -21.73
N GLY A 717 10.23 0.77 -21.54
CA GLY A 717 11.53 1.32 -21.86
C GLY A 717 11.55 2.07 -23.20
N ILE A 718 10.71 1.69 -24.16
CA ILE A 718 10.55 2.40 -25.43
C ILE A 718 9.55 3.55 -25.22
N THR A 719 9.81 4.75 -25.75
CA THR A 719 8.86 5.89 -25.67
C THR A 719 7.78 5.76 -26.73
N TYR A 720 8.20 5.56 -27.98
CA TYR A 720 7.30 5.43 -29.12
C TYR A 720 6.95 3.97 -29.40
N SER A 721 5.80 3.52 -28.90
CA SER A 721 5.47 2.08 -28.90
C SER A 721 5.10 1.49 -30.28
N TRP A 722 5.02 2.32 -31.32
CA TRP A 722 4.91 1.86 -32.72
C TRP A 722 6.23 1.38 -33.33
N VAL A 723 7.36 1.58 -32.64
CA VAL A 723 8.67 1.07 -33.06
C VAL A 723 8.60 -0.47 -33.19
N LYS A 724 8.99 -0.95 -34.36
CA LYS A 724 8.95 -2.36 -34.76
C LYS A 724 10.11 -2.70 -35.69
N GLY A 725 10.40 -3.98 -35.86
CA GLY A 725 11.48 -4.47 -36.74
C GLY A 725 12.90 -4.39 -36.16
N ILE A 726 13.07 -3.95 -34.91
CA ILE A 726 14.36 -3.91 -34.22
C ILE A 726 14.32 -4.95 -33.10
N SER A 727 15.32 -5.83 -33.03
CA SER A 727 15.41 -6.87 -31.99
C SER A 727 16.07 -6.32 -30.73
N TRP A 728 15.84 -6.95 -29.57
CA TRP A 728 16.56 -6.68 -28.31
C TRP A 728 16.38 -5.30 -27.69
N ILE A 729 15.36 -4.55 -28.12
CA ILE A 729 15.08 -3.20 -27.61
C ILE A 729 14.10 -3.15 -26.44
N THR A 730 13.38 -4.24 -26.14
CA THR A 730 12.52 -4.30 -24.94
C THR A 730 13.30 -4.77 -23.72
N TYR A 731 12.75 -4.50 -22.54
CA TYR A 731 13.40 -4.86 -21.27
C TYR A 731 13.36 -6.38 -20.99
N GLN A 732 14.49 -7.05 -21.24
CA GLN A 732 14.62 -8.51 -21.28
C GLN A 732 14.59 -9.24 -19.91
N LYS A 733 14.21 -8.57 -18.82
CA LYS A 733 14.25 -9.15 -17.46
C LYS A 733 13.49 -10.48 -17.35
N ASP A 734 12.33 -10.62 -17.98
CA ASP A 734 11.51 -11.82 -17.81
C ASP A 734 12.09 -13.06 -18.52
N LYS A 735 13.18 -12.92 -19.28
CA LYS A 735 13.94 -14.03 -19.85
C LYS A 735 14.67 -14.86 -18.78
N ILE A 736 15.12 -14.19 -17.72
CA ILE A 736 15.98 -14.80 -16.70
C ILE A 736 15.32 -15.94 -15.92
N TYR A 737 13.97 -16.00 -15.92
CA TYR A 737 13.22 -17.05 -15.22
C TYR A 737 13.47 -18.42 -15.86
N LEU A 738 13.35 -18.53 -17.19
CA LEU A 738 13.59 -19.80 -17.88
C LEU A 738 15.10 -20.12 -17.93
N ASP A 739 15.93 -19.14 -18.28
CA ASP A 739 17.39 -19.31 -18.28
C ASP A 739 17.91 -19.78 -16.92
N GLY A 740 17.43 -19.13 -15.86
CA GLY A 740 17.79 -19.42 -14.49
C GLY A 740 17.33 -20.80 -14.06
N TYR A 741 16.07 -21.14 -14.35
CA TYR A 741 15.52 -22.45 -14.01
C TYR A 741 16.29 -23.58 -14.68
N THR A 742 16.52 -23.50 -16.00
CA THR A 742 17.29 -24.51 -16.73
C THR A 742 18.70 -24.63 -16.17
N ARG A 743 19.40 -23.50 -15.97
CA ARG A 743 20.76 -23.51 -15.41
C ARG A 743 20.84 -24.15 -14.02
N ILE A 744 19.89 -23.84 -13.14
CA ILE A 744 19.86 -24.41 -11.78
C ILE A 744 19.51 -25.89 -11.81
N LYS A 745 18.51 -26.26 -12.62
CA LYS A 745 18.10 -27.65 -12.81
C LYS A 745 19.28 -28.49 -13.30
N ASP A 746 19.91 -28.08 -14.39
CA ASP A 746 21.05 -28.80 -14.98
C ASP A 746 22.21 -28.90 -13.98
N TRP A 747 22.49 -27.83 -13.23
CA TRP A 747 23.56 -27.85 -12.22
C TRP A 747 23.27 -28.84 -11.09
N ILE A 748 22.03 -28.90 -10.59
CA ILE A 748 21.63 -29.85 -9.54
C ILE A 748 21.63 -31.30 -10.06
N GLU A 749 21.11 -31.52 -11.27
CA GLU A 749 21.08 -32.84 -11.91
C GLU A 749 22.50 -33.38 -12.18
N ASN A 750 23.47 -32.50 -12.40
CA ASN A 750 24.89 -32.84 -12.52
C ASN A 750 25.64 -32.88 -11.16
N GLY A 751 24.93 -33.03 -10.03
CA GLY A 751 25.51 -33.22 -8.70
C GLY A 751 25.79 -31.94 -7.92
N GLY A 752 25.29 -30.79 -8.36
CA GLY A 752 25.41 -29.52 -7.65
C GLY A 752 24.65 -29.51 -6.32
N ASP A 753 25.30 -29.03 -5.25
CA ASP A 753 24.68 -28.92 -3.92
C ASP A 753 23.97 -27.57 -3.72
N GLN A 754 22.65 -27.57 -3.86
CA GLN A 754 21.81 -26.38 -3.65
C GLN A 754 22.03 -25.69 -2.28
N LYS A 755 22.49 -26.39 -1.24
CA LYS A 755 22.74 -25.79 0.09
C LYS A 755 23.83 -24.72 0.01
N LYS A 756 24.81 -24.88 -0.88
CA LYS A 756 25.88 -23.89 -1.07
C LYS A 756 25.35 -22.53 -1.52
N LEU A 757 24.27 -22.53 -2.31
CA LEU A 757 23.62 -21.29 -2.72
C LEU A 757 23.04 -20.55 -1.51
N PHE A 758 22.68 -21.21 -0.41
CA PHE A 758 22.12 -20.58 0.80
C PHE A 758 23.13 -19.78 1.64
N TYR A 759 24.38 -19.61 1.22
CA TYR A 759 25.28 -18.63 1.85
C TYR A 759 24.74 -17.19 1.79
N GLY A 760 23.92 -16.88 0.78
CA GLY A 760 23.28 -15.58 0.60
C GLY A 760 22.64 -15.47 -0.79
N LYS A 761 22.42 -14.25 -1.27
CA LYS A 761 21.94 -13.98 -2.64
C LYS A 761 23.08 -14.07 -3.67
N ILE A 762 23.61 -15.26 -3.87
CA ILE A 762 24.78 -15.54 -4.73
C ILE A 762 24.39 -16.35 -5.98
N LYS A 763 25.24 -16.34 -7.02
CA LYS A 763 25.13 -17.24 -8.19
C LYS A 763 26.05 -18.46 -8.06
N ILE A 764 25.82 -19.50 -8.87
CA ILE A 764 26.61 -20.74 -8.88
C ILE A 764 28.11 -20.45 -9.02
N LYS A 765 28.48 -19.52 -9.91
CA LYS A 765 29.89 -19.13 -10.14
C LYS A 765 30.57 -18.51 -8.92
N ASP A 766 29.81 -17.96 -7.97
CA ASP A 766 30.39 -17.36 -6.77
C ASP A 766 30.81 -18.42 -5.74
N ILE A 767 30.28 -19.64 -5.83
CA ILE A 767 30.53 -20.72 -4.87
C ILE A 767 32.03 -21.02 -4.76
N GLU A 768 32.76 -21.00 -5.87
CA GLU A 768 34.20 -21.24 -5.90
C GLU A 768 34.99 -20.18 -5.13
N ILE A 769 34.57 -18.91 -5.21
CA ILE A 769 35.18 -17.81 -4.47
C ILE A 769 34.77 -17.92 -2.99
N ILE A 770 33.51 -18.26 -2.72
CA ILE A 770 32.96 -18.30 -1.36
C ILE A 770 33.55 -19.42 -0.51
N ASN A 771 33.85 -20.58 -1.11
CA ASN A 771 34.48 -21.70 -0.40
C ASN A 771 35.94 -21.41 0.01
N GLN A 772 36.51 -20.27 -0.38
CA GLN A 772 37.86 -19.85 0.01
C GLN A 772 37.86 -18.98 1.29
N PHE A 773 36.67 -18.66 1.84
CA PHE A 773 36.50 -17.86 3.05
C PHE A 773 36.13 -18.69 4.28
#